data_AF-A0A2E7R4U8-F1
#
_entry.id   AF-A0A2E7R4U8-F1
#
_cell.length_a   1.000
_cell.length_b   1.000
_cell.length_c   1.000
_cell.angle_alpha   90.00
_cell.angle_beta   90.00
_cell.angle_gamma   90.00
#
_symmetry.space_group_name_H-M   'P 1'
#
loop_
_entity.id
_entity.type
_entity.pdbx_description
1 polymer ?
#
loop_
_entity_poly.entity_id
_entity_poly.type
_entity_poly.pdbx_seq_one_letter_code
_entity_poly.pdbx_strand_id
1 'polypeptide(L)'
;AAAAEANVPILKGIDKSVTLEEAQAFYSSLGENGGMMIKAVAGGGGRGSRAVTDASEVEEAYNRCQSEATSAFGIGDLYVEEFIQQARHIEVQILGDLQGNIIHLGERECSVQRRYQKIVEIAPAPHLPDRLRTDIIEAAVRLASNVGYSNLGTFEFLVNVNPSDGGDAFSFIEANARLQVEHTVTEAVTGVDIVQAQIGLAAGTSLAELGLDDESLSNPRGYAIQTRINMETLTADGTVRPAGGTLRSYDAPSGPGVRTDGFGYAGYTTSPMFDSLLAKVITHSASSNFETAIQRSLRALSEFRIEGVNTNIPFLTNVLKHPDLADGSVHTRWVDEEIANLAAAESSDDSRRWIESPEIQVTSAGGSQQASPLTGTAPVMVDTSDPLALFDYDRQVKEAQSVDETPEEEAINLVGPDGSVGIPAPIQGTIIQISVEEGDQILIGQELLVMEAMKMEHVIKADKSGIIKKINVAPGDIIVEGHPLIFVEESDSGDATFVEEETIDLDYIRPDLEEAYARHAYTLDENRPEAVAKRYGRGYRMPRENIAQLVDEGTFKEYGPLVVARQHQKFSDQELREKTPADGLVAGIGSVNGDLFSPEEARTMVISYDYTVLAGTQGGRNHYKQDRMFELAERFRLPLVFFTEGGGGRPGDDATGPGVAFDTHTFTQFSQLSGWVPLVGVTNGRCFAGNTALLACCDVIIATEGSTVAMGGPAMVESGGLGVYTPEELGPMSFQVPNGVVDILVKDEEEAVEVAKKYLSYFQGPISDWEAPDQRKLRHIVPENRKQLYDMREIIDTIADKDSVLEIREKFGIGVITAFMRVEGKPMAVIANNPHHIAGAIDSDGADKGARFVQLCDAYDIPILSLMDCPGMMVGPDVESTALVRHCVRMFNAGANITTPMFLTVVRKAYGLGVQAMCGASSFMGFFSVAWPTAEFAGMAIEGSVKLGYRKELMDIEDPEERLAEYQRRVDRAYDRAKAVNASAGYGIDDVIDPAETRSWLVMGLNSVPPTPQRTEKKYPYIDTW
;
A
#
# COMPACT_ATOMS: atom_id res chain seq x y z
N ALA A 1 -17.29 -6.00 27.70
CA ALA A 1 -16.29 -6.35 28.75
C ALA A 1 -15.41 -5.18 29.28
N ALA A 2 -14.51 -4.55 28.49
CA ALA A 2 -13.52 -3.58 29.02
C ALA A 2 -14.11 -2.36 29.74
N ALA A 3 -15.22 -1.82 29.23
CA ALA A 3 -15.96 -0.72 29.88
C ALA A 3 -16.45 -1.09 31.29
N ALA A 4 -16.94 -2.32 31.48
CA ALA A 4 -17.38 -2.80 32.79
C ALA A 4 -16.20 -2.93 33.77
N GLU A 5 -15.05 -3.43 33.31
CA GLU A 5 -13.82 -3.54 34.12
C GLU A 5 -13.29 -2.17 34.56
N ALA A 6 -13.42 -1.15 33.70
CA ALA A 6 -13.08 0.23 34.00
C ALA A 6 -14.15 0.96 34.86
N ASN A 7 -15.19 0.27 35.32
CA ASN A 7 -16.35 0.85 36.02
C ASN A 7 -16.97 2.03 35.24
N VAL A 8 -17.16 1.86 33.94
CA VAL A 8 -17.91 2.81 33.09
C VAL A 8 -19.34 2.28 32.95
N PRO A 9 -20.38 3.12 33.16
CA PRO A 9 -21.77 2.73 32.93
C PRO A 9 -21.96 2.19 31.52
N ILE A 10 -22.58 1.02 31.37
CA ILE A 10 -22.90 0.40 30.07
C ILE A 10 -24.39 0.06 30.02
N LEU A 11 -24.94 -0.01 28.82
CA LEU A 11 -26.32 -0.45 28.62
C LEU A 11 -26.48 -1.90 29.08
N LYS A 12 -27.68 -2.26 29.55
CA LYS A 12 -28.02 -3.67 29.75
C LYS A 12 -28.00 -4.36 28.39
N GLY A 13 -27.44 -5.56 28.33
CA GLY A 13 -27.34 -6.30 27.08
C GLY A 13 -26.81 -7.70 27.30
N ILE A 14 -26.79 -8.48 26.23
CA ILE A 14 -26.21 -9.82 26.21
C ILE A 14 -24.93 -9.77 25.36
N ASP A 15 -23.76 -9.84 26.02
CA ASP A 15 -22.42 -9.72 25.41
C ASP A 15 -21.95 -11.06 24.77
N LYS A 16 -22.82 -11.65 23.94
CA LYS A 16 -22.57 -12.86 23.12
C LYS A 16 -23.57 -12.93 21.95
N SER A 17 -23.31 -13.79 20.96
CA SER A 17 -24.32 -14.11 19.94
C SER A 17 -25.58 -14.66 20.62
N VAL A 18 -26.74 -14.10 20.28
CA VAL A 18 -28.04 -14.49 20.83
C VAL A 18 -28.92 -15.15 19.79
N THR A 19 -29.69 -16.15 20.22
CA THR A 19 -30.80 -16.73 19.46
C THR A 19 -32.03 -15.81 19.46
N LEU A 20 -32.99 -16.05 18.56
CA LEU A 20 -34.26 -15.32 18.54
C LEU A 20 -35.00 -15.45 19.88
N GLU A 21 -35.01 -16.64 20.48
CA GLU A 21 -35.63 -16.89 21.78
C GLU A 21 -34.97 -16.09 22.90
N GLU A 22 -33.63 -15.98 22.88
CA GLU A 22 -32.89 -15.16 23.84
C GLU A 22 -33.17 -13.66 23.65
N ALA A 23 -33.32 -13.18 22.40
CA ALA A 23 -33.72 -11.80 22.12
C ALA A 23 -35.14 -11.47 22.61
N GLN A 24 -36.10 -12.38 22.40
CA GLN A 24 -37.47 -12.24 22.91
C GLN A 24 -37.52 -12.24 24.45
N ALA A 25 -36.74 -13.12 25.09
CA ALA A 25 -36.61 -13.17 26.54
C ALA A 25 -35.96 -11.88 27.09
N PHE A 26 -34.94 -11.36 26.41
CA PHE A 26 -34.30 -10.10 26.78
C PHE A 26 -35.28 -8.92 26.66
N TYR A 27 -36.00 -8.79 25.53
CA TYR A 27 -37.03 -7.75 25.36
C TYR A 27 -38.07 -7.77 26.49
N SER A 28 -38.58 -8.97 26.81
CA SER A 28 -39.55 -9.16 27.90
C SER A 28 -39.02 -8.73 29.28
N SER A 29 -37.69 -8.78 29.48
CA SER A 29 -37.05 -8.39 30.73
C SER A 29 -36.94 -6.88 30.94
N LEU A 30 -37.11 -6.07 29.88
CA LEU A 30 -36.99 -4.61 29.93
C LEU A 30 -38.27 -3.89 30.41
N GLY A 31 -39.40 -4.61 30.50
CA GLY A 31 -40.70 -4.08 30.97
C GLY A 31 -41.55 -3.42 29.88
N GLU A 32 -42.77 -2.96 30.24
CA GLU A 32 -43.79 -2.47 29.27
C GLU A 32 -43.36 -1.25 28.43
N ASN A 33 -42.36 -0.47 28.87
CA ASN A 33 -41.82 0.69 28.16
C ASN A 33 -40.36 0.49 27.70
N GLY A 34 -39.83 -0.74 27.79
CA GLY A 34 -38.46 -1.05 27.41
C GLY A 34 -38.31 -1.18 25.89
N GLY A 35 -37.27 -0.57 25.32
CA GLY A 35 -36.87 -0.79 23.93
C GLY A 35 -35.64 -1.68 23.86
N MET A 36 -35.48 -2.42 22.76
CA MET A 36 -34.29 -3.23 22.48
C MET A 36 -33.64 -2.78 21.17
N MET A 37 -32.31 -2.79 21.13
CA MET A 37 -31.53 -2.62 19.91
C MET A 37 -30.90 -3.97 19.55
N ILE A 38 -31.20 -4.47 18.35
CA ILE A 38 -30.56 -5.65 17.78
C ILE A 38 -29.40 -5.18 16.91
N LYS A 39 -28.20 -5.73 17.11
CA LYS A 39 -26.98 -5.33 16.39
C LYS A 39 -26.23 -6.55 15.87
N ALA A 40 -25.62 -6.41 14.69
CA ALA A 40 -24.69 -7.40 14.18
C ALA A 40 -23.35 -7.38 14.94
N VAL A 41 -22.82 -8.55 15.31
CA VAL A 41 -21.54 -8.66 16.03
C VAL A 41 -20.36 -8.16 15.17
N ALA A 42 -20.43 -8.38 13.85
CA ALA A 42 -19.40 -7.96 12.89
C ALA A 42 -19.68 -6.57 12.26
N GLY A 43 -20.75 -5.88 12.68
CA GLY A 43 -21.20 -4.62 12.08
C GLY A 43 -20.44 -3.40 12.57
N GLY A 44 -20.37 -2.35 11.74
CA GLY A 44 -19.84 -1.03 12.09
C GLY A 44 -20.55 0.09 11.33
N GLY A 45 -20.68 1.27 11.92
CA GLY A 45 -21.29 2.45 11.28
C GLY A 45 -22.81 2.37 11.04
N GLY A 46 -23.54 1.68 11.92
CA GLY A 46 -25.01 1.62 11.88
C GLY A 46 -25.63 0.62 10.89
N ARG A 47 -24.83 -0.10 10.10
CA ARG A 47 -25.29 -1.17 9.21
C ARG A 47 -25.52 -2.47 9.99
N GLY A 48 -26.66 -3.13 9.80
CA GLY A 48 -27.05 -4.32 10.56
C GLY A 48 -27.55 -4.04 11.99
N SER A 49 -28.11 -2.85 12.25
CA SER A 49 -28.72 -2.49 13.53
C SER A 49 -30.21 -2.10 13.36
N ARG A 50 -31.06 -2.51 14.31
CA ARG A 50 -32.50 -2.18 14.33
C ARG A 50 -32.99 -1.97 15.76
N ALA A 51 -33.66 -0.84 16.00
CA ALA A 51 -34.43 -0.63 17.22
C ALA A 51 -35.78 -1.35 17.14
N VAL A 52 -36.19 -1.94 18.25
CA VAL A 52 -37.46 -2.64 18.44
C VAL A 52 -38.13 -2.04 19.66
N THR A 53 -39.35 -1.52 19.47
CA THR A 53 -40.17 -0.92 20.54
C THR A 53 -41.51 -1.62 20.73
N ASP A 54 -41.81 -2.63 19.91
CA ASP A 54 -42.97 -3.50 20.05
C ASP A 54 -42.51 -4.97 20.06
N ALA A 55 -43.09 -5.78 20.96
CA ALA A 55 -42.74 -7.20 21.08
C ALA A 55 -43.04 -8.00 19.80
N SER A 56 -44.04 -7.58 19.02
CA SER A 56 -44.42 -8.23 17.76
C SER A 56 -43.39 -8.02 16.63
N GLU A 57 -42.54 -7.00 16.75
CA GLU A 57 -41.52 -6.65 15.74
C GLU A 57 -40.20 -7.41 15.95
N VAL A 58 -40.02 -8.07 17.11
CA VAL A 58 -38.74 -8.71 17.49
C VAL A 58 -38.29 -9.75 16.47
N GLU A 59 -39.19 -10.63 16.03
CA GLU A 59 -38.87 -11.72 15.11
C GLU A 59 -38.49 -11.20 13.72
N GLU A 60 -39.28 -10.27 13.19
CA GLU A 60 -39.01 -9.67 11.90
C GLU A 60 -37.71 -8.86 11.90
N ALA A 61 -37.48 -8.04 12.93
CA ALA A 61 -36.28 -7.25 13.07
C ALA A 61 -35.02 -8.13 13.21
N TYR A 62 -35.09 -9.22 13.98
CA TYR A 62 -34.00 -10.17 14.16
C TYR A 62 -33.63 -10.85 12.82
N ASN A 63 -34.62 -11.40 12.11
CA ASN A 63 -34.39 -12.10 10.84
C ASN A 63 -33.82 -11.17 9.76
N ARG A 64 -34.31 -9.92 9.69
CA ARG A 64 -33.78 -8.90 8.79
C ARG A 64 -32.33 -8.52 9.15
N CYS A 65 -32.04 -8.27 10.43
CA CYS A 65 -30.67 -7.97 10.87
C CYS A 65 -29.70 -9.13 10.54
N GLN A 66 -30.11 -10.37 10.77
CA GLN A 66 -29.28 -11.56 10.50
C GLN A 66 -29.00 -11.72 9.01
N SER A 67 -30.03 -11.53 8.17
CA SER A 67 -29.89 -11.61 6.72
C SER A 67 -28.99 -10.50 6.18
N GLU A 68 -29.16 -9.26 6.67
CA GLU A 68 -28.32 -8.11 6.31
C GLU A 68 -26.86 -8.35 6.74
N ALA A 69 -26.62 -8.86 7.96
CA ALA A 69 -25.30 -9.16 8.47
C ALA A 69 -24.62 -10.30 7.69
N THR A 70 -25.35 -11.36 7.35
CA THR A 70 -24.84 -12.48 6.54
C THR A 70 -24.44 -12.02 5.14
N SER A 71 -25.29 -11.22 4.49
CA SER A 71 -25.03 -10.69 3.15
C SER A 71 -23.86 -9.71 3.13
N ALA A 72 -23.77 -8.83 4.13
CA ALA A 72 -22.76 -7.77 4.16
C ALA A 72 -21.39 -8.24 4.71
N PHE A 73 -21.38 -9.15 5.67
CA PHE A 73 -20.18 -9.51 6.45
C PHE A 73 -19.86 -11.02 6.44
N GLY A 74 -20.71 -11.87 5.85
CA GLY A 74 -20.55 -13.33 5.85
C GLY A 74 -20.81 -14.01 7.18
N ILE A 75 -21.17 -13.25 8.23
CA ILE A 75 -21.41 -13.72 9.60
C ILE A 75 -22.75 -13.15 10.07
N GLY A 76 -23.72 -14.03 10.36
CA GLY A 76 -25.08 -13.68 10.78
C GLY A 76 -25.27 -13.56 12.30
N ASP A 77 -24.19 -13.49 13.08
CA ASP A 77 -24.26 -13.41 14.54
C ASP A 77 -24.77 -12.03 14.99
N LEU A 78 -25.75 -12.05 15.89
CA LEU A 78 -26.39 -10.85 16.43
C LEU A 78 -26.26 -10.81 17.95
N TYR A 79 -26.23 -9.60 18.52
CA TYR A 79 -26.35 -9.37 19.96
C TYR A 79 -27.41 -8.29 20.24
N VAL A 80 -27.87 -8.20 21.49
CA VAL A 80 -28.96 -7.29 21.89
C VAL A 80 -28.58 -6.42 23.08
N GLU A 81 -29.01 -5.16 23.03
CA GLU A 81 -28.83 -4.15 24.07
C GLU A 81 -30.14 -3.40 24.35
N GLU A 82 -30.24 -2.79 25.53
CA GLU A 82 -31.31 -1.86 25.87
C GLU A 82 -31.26 -0.62 24.95
N PHE A 83 -32.40 -0.25 24.40
CA PHE A 83 -32.54 0.92 23.52
C PHE A 83 -33.12 2.11 24.30
N ILE A 84 -32.30 3.14 24.50
CA ILE A 84 -32.75 4.41 25.08
C ILE A 84 -33.43 5.23 23.97
N GLN A 85 -34.75 5.37 24.06
CA GLN A 85 -35.55 6.01 23.01
C GLN A 85 -35.21 7.49 22.81
N GLN A 86 -35.01 8.24 23.89
CA GLN A 86 -34.65 9.66 23.86
C GLN A 86 -33.30 9.86 24.57
N ALA A 87 -32.23 9.77 23.79
CA ALA A 87 -30.88 9.97 24.27
C ALA A 87 -30.20 11.13 23.52
N ARG A 88 -29.31 11.84 24.22
CA ARG A 88 -28.29 12.66 23.57
C ARG A 88 -27.06 11.81 23.28
N HIS A 89 -26.56 11.87 22.05
CA HIS A 89 -25.34 11.17 21.64
C HIS A 89 -24.12 12.06 21.86
N ILE A 90 -23.38 11.80 22.93
CA ILE A 90 -22.19 12.56 23.33
C ILE A 90 -20.94 11.75 23.06
N GLU A 91 -19.91 12.41 22.54
CA GLU A 91 -18.63 11.77 22.23
C GLU A 91 -17.49 12.48 22.92
N VAL A 92 -16.46 11.75 23.34
CA VAL A 92 -15.23 12.32 23.90
C VAL A 92 -14.05 12.00 23.00
N GLN A 93 -13.32 13.05 22.59
CA GLN A 93 -12.09 12.89 21.82
C GLN A 93 -10.94 12.51 22.77
N ILE A 94 -10.36 11.33 22.58
CA ILE A 94 -9.23 10.82 23.36
C ILE A 94 -7.98 10.75 22.48
N LEU A 95 -6.82 11.03 23.08
CA LEU A 95 -5.50 10.75 22.51
C LEU A 95 -4.64 10.05 23.56
N GLY A 96 -3.88 9.04 23.14
CA GLY A 96 -2.92 8.33 23.98
C GLY A 96 -1.56 8.15 23.31
N ASP A 97 -0.48 8.17 24.08
CA ASP A 97 0.87 7.83 23.59
C ASP A 97 1.32 6.41 23.99
N LEU A 98 2.44 5.97 23.41
CA LEU A 98 3.03 4.65 23.72
C LEU A 98 3.62 4.57 25.13
N GLN A 99 3.71 5.68 25.86
CA GLN A 99 4.15 5.72 27.25
C GLN A 99 2.98 5.53 28.23
N GLY A 100 1.76 5.43 27.72
CA GLY A 100 0.54 5.24 28.51
C GLY A 100 -0.08 6.54 29.02
N ASN A 101 0.37 7.70 28.55
CA ASN A 101 -0.29 8.97 28.88
C ASN A 101 -1.56 9.12 28.04
N ILE A 102 -2.65 9.59 28.66
CA ILE A 102 -3.95 9.81 28.03
C ILE A 102 -4.40 11.24 28.26
N ILE A 103 -4.86 11.92 27.21
CA ILE A 103 -5.54 13.22 27.29
C ILE A 103 -6.91 13.16 26.61
N HIS A 104 -7.74 14.19 26.85
CA HIS A 104 -8.98 14.42 26.12
C HIS A 104 -8.98 15.82 25.49
N LEU A 105 -9.66 15.98 24.36
CA LEU A 105 -9.86 17.28 23.69
C LEU A 105 -11.30 17.79 23.83
N GLY A 106 -12.00 17.32 24.86
CA GLY A 106 -13.38 17.67 25.17
C GLY A 106 -14.40 16.81 24.42
N GLU A 107 -15.66 17.23 24.50
CA GLU A 107 -16.81 16.47 24.02
C GLU A 107 -17.50 17.07 22.78
N ARG A 108 -18.21 16.22 22.04
CA ARG A 108 -19.06 16.58 20.90
C ARG A 108 -20.48 16.12 21.12
N GLU A 109 -21.42 16.88 20.58
CA GLU A 109 -22.84 16.55 20.49
C GLU A 109 -23.16 16.09 19.06
N CYS A 110 -23.61 14.84 18.93
CA CYS A 110 -23.92 14.16 17.68
C CYS A 110 -25.38 13.65 17.62
N SER A 111 -26.27 14.17 18.47
CA SER A 111 -27.69 13.75 18.53
C SER A 111 -28.49 14.06 17.28
N VAL A 112 -28.08 15.05 16.49
CA VAL A 112 -28.79 15.44 15.26
C VAL A 112 -28.41 14.46 14.15
N GLN A 113 -29.13 13.34 14.15
CA GLN A 113 -28.92 12.22 13.25
C GLN A 113 -30.26 11.79 12.62
N ARG A 114 -30.23 11.30 11.39
CA ARG A 114 -31.38 10.69 10.69
C ARG A 114 -31.12 9.21 10.52
N ARG A 115 -31.99 8.34 11.03
CA ARG A 115 -31.78 6.87 10.94
C ARG A 115 -30.32 6.46 11.30
N TYR A 116 -29.79 7.03 12.38
CA TYR A 116 -28.41 6.84 12.89
C TYR A 116 -27.27 7.43 12.03
N GLN A 117 -27.57 8.16 10.94
CA GLN A 117 -26.57 8.93 10.21
C GLN A 117 -26.44 10.33 10.81
N LYS A 118 -25.26 10.69 11.31
CA LYS A 118 -24.99 12.03 11.87
C LYS A 118 -25.06 13.09 10.77
N ILE A 119 -25.72 14.22 11.04
CA ILE A 119 -25.94 15.30 10.06
C ILE A 119 -25.36 16.64 10.53
N VAL A 120 -25.53 16.95 11.81
CA VAL A 120 -24.99 18.14 12.46
C VAL A 120 -24.26 17.75 13.73
N GLU A 121 -23.02 18.20 13.85
CA GLU A 121 -22.18 17.96 15.03
C GLU A 121 -21.75 19.28 15.66
N ILE A 122 -21.71 19.31 16.99
CA ILE A 122 -21.44 20.52 17.75
C ILE A 122 -20.35 20.25 18.78
N ALA A 123 -19.40 21.17 18.93
CA ALA A 123 -18.41 21.14 20.01
C ALA A 123 -18.33 22.51 20.70
N PRO A 124 -18.31 22.59 22.05
CA PRO A 124 -18.71 21.56 22.99
C PRO A 124 -20.23 21.30 22.94
N ALA A 125 -20.71 20.29 23.67
CA ALA A 125 -22.13 19.97 23.71
C ALA A 125 -22.94 21.09 24.40
N PRO A 126 -23.89 21.75 23.71
CA PRO A 126 -24.65 22.87 24.27
C PRO A 126 -25.59 22.38 25.37
N HIS A 127 -25.81 23.20 26.40
CA HIS A 127 -26.74 22.91 27.50
C HIS A 127 -26.49 21.58 28.26
N LEU A 128 -25.30 20.97 28.14
CA LEU A 128 -24.91 19.82 28.95
C LEU A 128 -24.47 20.29 30.34
N PRO A 129 -25.08 19.80 31.44
CA PRO A 129 -24.68 20.21 32.79
C PRO A 129 -23.20 19.92 33.07
N ASP A 130 -22.45 20.88 33.62
CA ASP A 130 -21.00 20.76 33.81
C ASP A 130 -20.59 19.50 34.57
N ARG A 131 -21.34 19.14 35.62
CA ARG A 131 -21.10 17.91 36.37
C ARG A 131 -21.20 16.66 35.48
N LEU A 132 -22.24 16.59 34.66
CA LEU A 132 -22.46 15.46 33.76
C LEU A 132 -21.38 15.41 32.67
N ARG A 133 -20.96 16.57 32.14
CA ARG A 133 -19.83 16.67 31.22
C ARG A 133 -18.55 16.09 31.84
N THR A 134 -18.21 16.50 33.06
CA THR A 134 -17.04 15.98 33.78
C THR A 134 -17.16 14.47 33.99
N ASP A 135 -18.31 13.97 34.46
CA ASP A 135 -18.51 12.54 34.71
C ASP A 135 -18.32 11.68 33.44
N ILE A 136 -18.77 12.17 32.28
CA ILE A 136 -18.60 11.49 30.97
C ILE A 136 -17.14 11.50 30.53
N ILE A 137 -16.46 12.66 30.61
CA ILE A 137 -15.05 12.80 30.21
C ILE A 137 -14.16 11.91 31.10
N GLU A 138 -14.37 11.92 32.41
CA GLU A 138 -13.62 11.08 33.35
C GLU A 138 -13.85 9.59 33.08
N ALA A 139 -15.07 9.19 32.70
CA ALA A 139 -15.35 7.82 32.30
C ALA A 139 -14.60 7.41 31.03
N ALA A 140 -14.54 8.29 30.02
CA ALA A 140 -13.78 8.04 28.78
C ALA A 140 -12.27 7.91 29.06
N VAL A 141 -11.69 8.83 29.82
CA VAL A 141 -10.26 8.82 30.18
C VAL A 141 -9.92 7.60 31.04
N ARG A 142 -10.81 7.21 31.97
CA ARG A 142 -10.63 6.02 32.81
C ARG A 142 -10.62 4.74 31.97
N LEU A 143 -11.54 4.62 31.01
CA LEU A 143 -11.57 3.47 30.10
C LEU A 143 -10.33 3.43 29.21
N ALA A 144 -9.97 4.56 28.58
CA ALA A 144 -8.79 4.66 27.73
C ALA A 144 -7.49 4.30 28.50
N SER A 145 -7.34 4.81 29.72
CA SER A 145 -6.21 4.47 30.59
C SER A 145 -6.18 2.98 30.94
N ASN A 146 -7.33 2.38 31.25
CA ASN A 146 -7.42 0.98 31.65
C ASN A 146 -6.98 0.02 30.53
N VAL A 147 -7.36 0.31 29.29
CA VAL A 147 -7.02 -0.52 28.12
C VAL A 147 -5.64 -0.21 27.52
N GLY A 148 -4.88 0.74 28.09
CA GLY A 148 -3.60 1.18 27.53
C GLY A 148 -3.76 1.79 26.13
N TYR A 149 -4.79 2.62 25.95
CA TYR A 149 -5.15 3.17 24.65
C TYR A 149 -4.01 3.99 24.05
N SER A 150 -3.75 3.82 22.75
CA SER A 150 -2.72 4.59 22.04
C SER A 150 -3.27 5.14 20.73
N ASN A 151 -2.68 6.25 20.29
CA ASN A 151 -3.18 7.09 19.20
C ASN A 151 -4.54 7.76 19.55
N LEU A 152 -5.27 8.27 18.56
CA LEU A 152 -6.56 8.90 18.77
C LEU A 152 -7.71 7.90 18.75
N GLY A 153 -8.76 8.23 19.50
CA GLY A 153 -10.00 7.49 19.55
C GLY A 153 -11.17 8.39 19.91
N THR A 154 -12.37 7.97 19.54
CA THR A 154 -13.60 8.61 20.02
C THR A 154 -14.38 7.64 20.89
N PHE A 155 -14.71 8.07 22.11
CA PHE A 155 -15.49 7.29 23.06
C PHE A 155 -16.91 7.84 23.10
N GLU A 156 -17.87 7.01 22.73
CA GLU A 156 -19.27 7.42 22.51
C GLU A 156 -20.15 7.01 23.69
N PHE A 157 -21.07 7.91 24.05
CA PHE A 157 -21.98 7.79 25.18
C PHE A 157 -23.39 8.22 24.78
N LEU A 158 -24.38 7.57 25.38
CA LEU A 158 -25.77 8.01 25.36
C LEU A 158 -26.12 8.63 26.70
N VAL A 159 -26.55 9.88 26.70
CA VAL A 159 -27.08 10.60 27.86
C VAL A 159 -28.60 10.50 27.83
N ASN A 160 -29.20 9.93 28.87
CA ASN A 160 -30.64 9.80 28.94
C ASN A 160 -31.30 11.15 29.27
N VAL A 161 -32.21 11.62 28.41
CA VAL A 161 -32.92 12.90 28.60
C VAL A 161 -33.97 12.79 29.72
N ASN A 162 -34.51 11.60 29.95
CA ASN A 162 -35.54 11.31 30.96
C ASN A 162 -35.12 10.10 31.83
N PRO A 163 -34.15 10.26 32.75
CA PRO A 163 -33.72 9.16 33.60
C PRO A 163 -34.88 8.72 34.50
N SER A 164 -35.34 7.47 34.35
CA SER A 164 -36.25 6.83 35.30
C SER A 164 -35.56 6.72 36.67
N ASP A 165 -36.32 6.80 37.77
CA ASP A 165 -35.81 6.64 39.14
C ASP A 165 -34.94 5.37 39.27
N GLY A 166 -33.60 5.55 39.29
CA GLY A 166 -32.62 4.49 39.48
C GLY A 166 -31.78 4.06 38.26
N GLY A 167 -31.97 4.66 37.07
CA GLY A 167 -31.09 4.44 35.91
C GLY A 167 -29.85 5.34 35.91
N ASP A 168 -28.76 4.89 35.27
CA ASP A 168 -27.56 5.72 35.08
C ASP A 168 -27.86 6.93 34.18
N ALA A 169 -27.29 8.10 34.49
CA ALA A 169 -27.52 9.33 33.73
C ALA A 169 -26.93 9.28 32.30
N PHE A 170 -25.93 8.42 32.09
CA PHE A 170 -25.33 8.16 30.79
C PHE A 170 -24.85 6.71 30.71
N SER A 171 -24.63 6.22 29.49
CA SER A 171 -24.08 4.88 29.25
C SER A 171 -23.12 4.91 28.06
N PHE A 172 -21.97 4.25 28.19
CA PHE A 172 -21.04 4.00 27.10
C PHE A 172 -21.66 3.08 26.07
N ILE A 173 -21.45 3.37 24.79
CA ILE A 173 -21.92 2.54 23.67
C ILE A 173 -20.79 1.89 22.90
N GLU A 174 -19.78 2.66 22.48
CA GLU A 174 -18.65 2.15 21.71
C GLU A 174 -17.44 3.08 21.77
N ALA A 175 -16.27 2.55 21.39
CA ALA A 175 -15.07 3.33 21.18
C ALA A 175 -14.60 3.15 19.73
N ASN A 176 -14.71 4.21 18.94
CA ASN A 176 -14.24 4.25 17.57
C ASN A 176 -12.73 4.50 17.55
N ALA A 177 -11.94 3.45 17.28
CA ALA A 177 -10.48 3.50 17.22
C ALA A 177 -9.93 4.04 15.89
N ARG A 178 -10.45 5.18 15.46
CA ARG A 178 -10.14 5.82 14.18
C ARG A 178 -10.51 7.30 14.23
N LEU A 179 -10.01 8.06 13.25
CA LEU A 179 -10.44 9.42 13.03
C LEU A 179 -11.91 9.42 12.60
N GLN A 180 -12.71 10.27 13.22
CA GLN A 180 -14.11 10.48 12.84
C GLN A 180 -14.26 11.68 11.91
N VAL A 181 -15.31 11.69 11.10
CA VAL A 181 -15.56 12.73 10.09
C VAL A 181 -15.65 14.12 10.74
N GLU A 182 -16.25 14.15 11.92
CA GLU A 182 -16.56 15.27 12.81
C GLU A 182 -15.42 15.70 13.74
N HIS A 183 -14.19 15.14 13.62
CA HIS A 183 -13.04 15.61 14.41
C HIS A 183 -12.80 17.13 14.26
N THR A 184 -13.19 17.71 13.13
CA THR A 184 -12.99 19.11 12.78
C THR A 184 -13.70 20.10 13.68
N VAL A 185 -14.80 19.73 14.36
CA VAL A 185 -15.40 20.62 15.37
C VAL A 185 -14.54 20.68 16.63
N THR A 186 -13.89 19.58 17.00
CA THR A 186 -12.92 19.54 18.11
C THR A 186 -11.68 20.34 17.76
N GLU A 187 -11.13 20.20 16.54
CA GLU A 187 -10.01 21.04 16.08
C GLU A 187 -10.35 22.54 16.13
N ALA A 188 -11.57 22.90 15.71
CA ALA A 188 -11.99 24.29 15.66
C ALA A 188 -12.07 24.97 17.04
N VAL A 189 -12.49 24.24 18.08
CA VAL A 189 -12.59 24.80 19.45
C VAL A 189 -11.31 24.67 20.27
N THR A 190 -10.44 23.70 19.97
CA THR A 190 -9.19 23.50 20.71
C THR A 190 -7.98 24.17 20.03
N GLY A 191 -8.00 24.28 18.70
CA GLY A 191 -6.86 24.68 17.89
C GLY A 191 -5.82 23.58 17.67
N VAL A 192 -6.12 22.33 18.08
CA VAL A 192 -5.25 21.17 17.88
C VAL A 192 -5.49 20.62 16.47
N ASP A 193 -4.41 20.39 15.72
CA ASP A 193 -4.45 19.59 14.49
C ASP A 193 -4.41 18.11 14.88
N ILE A 194 -5.57 17.46 14.86
CA ILE A 194 -5.75 16.10 15.34
C ILE A 194 -5.09 15.10 14.39
N VAL A 195 -5.05 15.39 13.10
CA VAL A 195 -4.40 14.53 12.09
C VAL A 195 -2.88 14.55 12.27
N GLN A 196 -2.30 15.73 12.49
CA GLN A 196 -0.88 15.87 12.81
C GLN A 196 -0.53 15.15 14.12
N ALA A 197 -1.36 15.30 15.16
CA ALA A 197 -1.19 14.58 16.41
C ALA A 197 -1.26 13.05 16.20
N GLN A 198 -2.20 12.57 15.37
CA GLN A 198 -2.32 11.16 15.00
C GLN A 198 -1.03 10.59 14.41
N ILE A 199 -0.45 11.32 13.45
CA ILE A 199 0.78 10.93 12.75
C ILE A 199 1.96 10.96 13.72
N GLY A 200 2.06 12.00 14.55
CA GLY A 200 3.11 12.12 15.57
C GLY A 200 3.07 10.98 16.59
N LEU A 201 1.90 10.68 17.14
CA LEU A 201 1.71 9.57 18.08
C LEU A 201 2.01 8.22 17.44
N ALA A 202 1.61 8.01 16.17
CA ALA A 202 1.95 6.80 15.42
C ALA A 202 3.46 6.65 15.17
N ALA A 203 4.18 7.76 15.02
CA ALA A 203 5.64 7.79 14.90
C ALA A 203 6.38 7.58 16.25
N GLY A 204 5.65 7.46 17.36
CA GLY A 204 6.19 7.26 18.70
C GLY A 204 6.50 8.53 19.48
N THR A 205 6.18 9.72 18.94
CA THR A 205 6.30 10.98 19.67
C THR A 205 5.32 10.98 20.85
N SER A 206 5.75 11.44 22.03
CA SER A 206 4.88 11.53 23.21
C SER A 206 3.92 12.72 23.15
N LEU A 207 2.85 12.68 23.97
CA LEU A 207 1.90 13.80 24.06
C LEU A 207 2.57 15.12 24.50
N ALA A 208 3.56 15.03 25.40
CA ALA A 208 4.32 16.19 25.86
C ALA A 208 5.21 16.79 24.76
N GLU A 209 5.86 15.96 23.94
CA GLU A 209 6.66 16.43 22.81
C GLU A 209 5.82 17.10 21.71
N LEU A 210 4.56 16.68 21.57
CA LEU A 210 3.58 17.34 20.69
C LEU A 210 3.00 18.63 21.30
N GLY A 211 3.35 18.96 22.56
CA GLY A 211 2.80 20.10 23.28
C GLY A 211 1.31 19.95 23.62
N LEU A 212 0.84 18.72 23.78
CA LEU A 212 -0.55 18.39 24.06
C LEU A 212 -0.82 18.09 25.54
N ASP A 213 0.19 18.25 26.41
CA ASP A 213 0.12 18.08 27.86
C ASP A 213 -0.44 19.31 28.61
N ASP A 214 -0.82 20.37 27.89
CA ASP A 214 -1.42 21.57 28.46
C ASP A 214 -2.92 21.37 28.77
N GLU A 215 -3.28 21.41 30.06
CA GLU A 215 -4.68 21.36 30.54
C GLU A 215 -5.56 22.47 29.94
N SER A 216 -4.97 23.55 29.42
CA SER A 216 -5.73 24.61 28.73
C SER A 216 -6.38 24.14 27.42
N LEU A 217 -5.83 23.10 26.77
CA LEU A 217 -6.39 22.50 25.55
C LEU A 217 -7.72 21.77 25.80
N SER A 218 -7.95 21.34 27.05
CA SER A 218 -9.22 20.75 27.49
C SER A 218 -10.34 21.77 27.66
N ASN A 219 -10.07 23.07 27.50
CA ASN A 219 -11.05 24.15 27.59
C ASN A 219 -11.43 24.69 26.20
N PRO A 220 -12.59 24.31 25.63
CA PRO A 220 -12.99 24.72 24.29
C PRO A 220 -13.21 26.24 24.17
N ARG A 221 -12.73 26.83 23.07
CA ARG A 221 -12.84 28.27 22.80
C ARG A 221 -14.13 28.59 22.07
N GLY A 222 -15.23 28.76 22.80
CA GLY A 222 -16.55 29.03 22.21
C GLY A 222 -17.18 27.78 21.60
N TYR A 223 -17.92 27.92 20.50
CA TYR A 223 -18.65 26.83 19.85
C TYR A 223 -18.27 26.65 18.39
N ALA A 224 -18.24 25.40 17.93
CA ALA A 224 -18.17 25.02 16.53
C ALA A 224 -19.36 24.15 16.14
N ILE A 225 -19.85 24.34 14.92
CA ILE A 225 -20.90 23.53 14.30
C ILE A 225 -20.37 23.01 12.97
N GLN A 226 -20.44 21.70 12.76
CA GLN A 226 -20.26 21.08 11.46
C GLN A 226 -21.61 20.72 10.87
N THR A 227 -21.78 20.98 9.57
CA THR A 227 -22.91 20.51 8.78
C THR A 227 -22.41 19.62 7.64
N ARG A 228 -23.03 18.45 7.49
CA ARG A 228 -22.71 17.46 6.44
C ARG A 228 -23.52 17.73 5.18
N ILE A 229 -22.85 18.30 4.16
CA ILE A 229 -23.47 18.60 2.87
C ILE A 229 -23.47 17.31 2.05
N ASN A 230 -24.63 16.70 1.91
CA ASN A 230 -24.81 15.46 1.18
C ASN A 230 -25.50 15.73 -0.16
N MET A 231 -25.17 14.91 -1.17
CA MET A 231 -25.79 14.90 -2.49
C MET A 231 -27.12 14.13 -2.43
N GLU A 232 -28.07 14.67 -1.70
CA GLU A 232 -29.38 14.07 -1.51
C GLU A 232 -30.45 15.14 -1.24
N THR A 233 -31.70 14.85 -1.59
CA THR A 233 -32.86 15.64 -1.17
C THR A 233 -33.78 14.79 -0.31
N LEU A 234 -34.58 15.45 0.53
CA LEU A 234 -35.58 14.80 1.36
C LEU A 234 -36.98 15.13 0.82
N THR A 235 -37.84 14.11 0.77
CA THR A 235 -39.28 14.26 0.53
C THR A 235 -40.01 14.50 1.86
N ALA A 236 -41.28 14.93 1.79
CA ALA A 236 -42.08 15.28 2.97
C ALA A 236 -42.33 14.12 3.95
N ASP A 237 -42.20 12.87 3.50
CA ASP A 237 -42.26 11.64 4.28
C ASP A 237 -40.90 11.19 4.84
N GLY A 238 -39.83 11.96 4.62
CA GLY A 238 -38.48 11.66 5.10
C GLY A 238 -37.67 10.71 4.22
N THR A 239 -38.19 10.33 3.05
CA THR A 239 -37.45 9.49 2.09
C THR A 239 -36.30 10.27 1.46
N VAL A 240 -35.13 9.64 1.40
CA VAL A 240 -33.89 10.24 0.87
C VAL A 240 -33.78 9.92 -0.61
N ARG A 241 -33.71 10.94 -1.45
CA ARG A 241 -33.44 10.80 -2.87
C ARG A 241 -31.98 11.12 -3.14
N PRO A 242 -31.12 10.11 -3.39
CA PRO A 242 -29.73 10.36 -3.74
C PRO A 242 -29.67 11.15 -5.06
N ALA A 243 -28.82 12.16 -5.11
CA ALA A 243 -28.59 12.98 -6.28
C ALA A 243 -27.19 12.69 -6.84
N GLY A 244 -27.13 12.48 -8.16
CA GLY A 244 -25.88 12.29 -8.89
C GLY A 244 -25.84 13.23 -10.10
N GLY A 245 -24.64 13.62 -10.54
CA GLY A 245 -24.50 14.50 -11.70
C GLY A 245 -23.16 15.21 -11.77
N THR A 246 -23.03 16.12 -12.72
CA THR A 246 -21.83 16.96 -12.86
C THR A 246 -22.04 18.28 -12.13
N LEU A 247 -21.15 18.60 -11.18
CA LEU A 247 -21.11 19.89 -10.51
C LEU A 247 -20.76 20.97 -11.54
N ARG A 248 -21.72 21.79 -11.96
CA ARG A 248 -21.47 22.92 -12.88
C ARG A 248 -20.74 24.06 -12.18
N SER A 249 -21.10 24.30 -10.93
CA SER A 249 -20.51 25.33 -10.05
C SER A 249 -20.30 24.73 -8.66
N TYR A 250 -19.18 25.07 -8.02
CA TYR A 250 -18.86 24.68 -6.65
C TYR A 250 -18.06 25.82 -6.00
N ASP A 251 -18.77 26.74 -5.34
CA ASP A 251 -18.19 27.87 -4.63
C ASP A 251 -18.38 27.65 -3.12
N ALA A 252 -17.37 27.07 -2.48
CA ALA A 252 -17.40 26.77 -1.04
C ALA A 252 -17.37 28.06 -0.19
N PRO A 253 -18.13 28.11 0.93
CA PRO A 253 -18.14 29.26 1.81
C PRO A 253 -16.78 29.39 2.51
N SER A 254 -16.37 30.64 2.74
CA SER A 254 -15.07 30.98 3.29
C SER A 254 -15.14 32.22 4.19
N GLY A 255 -14.04 32.55 4.86
CA GLY A 255 -13.89 33.72 5.70
C GLY A 255 -13.63 33.38 7.17
N PRO A 256 -13.51 34.40 8.05
CA PRO A 256 -13.13 34.19 9.45
C PRO A 256 -14.13 33.28 10.19
N GLY A 257 -13.62 32.18 10.75
CA GLY A 257 -14.42 31.20 11.48
C GLY A 257 -15.32 30.34 10.59
N VAL A 258 -15.03 30.23 9.29
CA VAL A 258 -15.66 29.28 8.37
C VAL A 258 -14.56 28.45 7.70
N ARG A 259 -14.63 27.13 7.85
CA ARG A 259 -13.77 26.12 7.23
C ARG A 259 -14.66 25.18 6.42
N THR A 260 -14.24 24.84 5.21
CA THR A 260 -14.95 23.86 4.37
C THR A 260 -14.00 22.77 3.95
N ASP A 261 -14.30 21.54 4.34
CA ASP A 261 -13.55 20.34 3.98
C ASP A 261 -14.43 19.52 3.02
N GLY A 262 -14.15 19.56 1.71
CA GLY A 262 -14.90 18.82 0.70
C GLY A 262 -14.05 18.50 -0.51
N PHE A 263 -14.51 17.58 -1.36
CA PHE A 263 -13.78 17.14 -2.56
C PHE A 263 -14.32 17.75 -3.87
N GLY A 264 -15.45 18.45 -3.82
CA GLY A 264 -16.11 18.99 -5.01
C GLY A 264 -15.32 20.09 -5.72
N TYR A 265 -15.45 20.15 -7.05
CA TYR A 265 -14.98 21.24 -7.90
C TYR A 265 -15.84 21.30 -9.18
N ALA A 266 -15.89 22.45 -9.86
CA ALA A 266 -16.66 22.59 -11.10
C ALA A 266 -16.14 21.63 -12.20
N GLY A 267 -17.05 20.90 -12.84
CA GLY A 267 -16.79 19.83 -13.80
C GLY A 267 -16.70 18.43 -13.17
N TYR A 268 -16.71 18.30 -11.84
CA TYR A 268 -16.66 16.99 -11.18
C TYR A 268 -17.97 16.22 -11.37
N THR A 269 -17.89 14.99 -11.91
CA THR A 269 -19.06 14.08 -12.03
C THR A 269 -19.10 13.14 -10.85
N THR A 270 -20.19 13.23 -10.08
CA THR A 270 -20.37 12.45 -8.87
C THR A 270 -20.79 11.02 -9.21
N SER A 271 -20.34 10.06 -8.42
CA SER A 271 -20.63 8.64 -8.62
C SER A 271 -21.49 8.12 -7.46
N PRO A 272 -22.58 7.40 -7.73
CA PRO A 272 -23.43 6.81 -6.69
C PRO A 272 -22.76 5.61 -6.01
N MET A 273 -21.59 5.17 -6.47
CA MET A 273 -20.81 4.08 -5.86
C MET A 273 -20.14 4.47 -4.53
N PHE A 274 -20.09 5.77 -4.21
CA PHE A 274 -19.44 6.30 -3.02
C PHE A 274 -20.45 7.02 -2.13
N ASP A 275 -20.04 7.33 -0.89
CA ASP A 275 -20.85 8.04 0.09
C ASP A 275 -21.37 9.39 -0.44
N SER A 276 -22.57 9.79 -0.03
CA SER A 276 -23.22 11.01 -0.53
C SER A 276 -22.62 12.30 0.06
N LEU A 277 -21.78 12.23 1.09
CA LEU A 277 -21.13 13.39 1.70
C LEU A 277 -20.20 14.10 0.71
N LEU A 278 -20.61 15.28 0.23
CA LEU A 278 -19.84 16.11 -0.71
C LEU A 278 -18.85 17.04 0.01
N ALA A 279 -19.30 17.64 1.11
CA ALA A 279 -18.52 18.62 1.86
C ALA A 279 -18.96 18.69 3.32
N LYS A 280 -18.04 19.11 4.18
CA LYS A 280 -18.28 19.46 5.58
C LYS A 280 -18.09 20.96 5.72
N VAL A 281 -19.12 21.68 6.15
CA VAL A 281 -19.00 23.10 6.45
C VAL A 281 -18.93 23.25 7.96
N ILE A 282 -17.77 23.68 8.44
CA ILE A 282 -17.46 23.91 9.85
C ILE A 282 -17.46 25.40 10.11
N THR A 283 -18.32 25.85 11.00
CA THR A 283 -18.28 27.24 11.49
C THR A 283 -17.91 27.28 12.96
N HIS A 284 -17.06 28.23 13.32
CA HIS A 284 -16.56 28.42 14.67
C HIS A 284 -16.87 29.83 15.13
N SER A 285 -17.29 29.99 16.37
CA SER A 285 -17.50 31.26 17.04
C SER A 285 -16.82 31.22 18.41
N ALA A 286 -15.92 32.17 18.67
CA ALA A 286 -15.30 32.34 19.99
C ALA A 286 -16.26 32.89 21.07
N SER A 287 -17.52 33.22 20.69
CA SER A 287 -18.55 33.64 21.64
C SER A 287 -19.00 32.47 22.51
N SER A 288 -19.29 32.74 23.78
CA SER A 288 -19.95 31.78 24.67
C SER A 288 -21.45 31.64 24.39
N ASN A 289 -22.02 32.45 23.47
CA ASN A 289 -23.39 32.27 22.99
C ASN A 289 -23.41 31.33 21.77
N PHE A 290 -24.00 30.15 21.95
CA PHE A 290 -24.16 29.12 20.93
C PHE A 290 -24.92 29.63 19.69
N GLU A 291 -25.91 30.49 19.85
CA GLU A 291 -26.69 31.09 18.74
C GLU A 291 -25.78 31.83 17.74
N THR A 292 -24.63 32.35 18.20
CA THR A 292 -23.67 33.02 17.30
C THR A 292 -23.06 32.05 16.29
N ALA A 293 -22.83 30.80 16.68
CA ALA A 293 -22.36 29.75 15.77
C ALA A 293 -23.46 29.29 14.81
N ILE A 294 -24.73 29.23 15.28
CA ILE A 294 -25.89 28.96 14.42
C ILE A 294 -26.02 30.03 13.32
N GLN A 295 -26.02 31.31 13.68
CA GLN A 295 -26.14 32.41 12.71
C GLN A 295 -24.98 32.41 11.69
N ARG A 296 -23.78 32.00 12.12
CA ARG A 296 -22.64 31.85 11.23
C ARG A 296 -22.81 30.67 10.27
N SER A 297 -23.33 29.54 10.76
CA SER A 297 -23.65 28.36 9.94
C SER A 297 -24.69 28.69 8.88
N LEU A 298 -25.79 29.36 9.27
CA LEU A 298 -26.83 29.81 8.33
C LEU A 298 -26.25 30.72 7.24
N ARG A 299 -25.40 31.67 7.63
CA ARG A 299 -24.68 32.52 6.66
C ARG A 299 -23.80 31.69 5.72
N ALA A 300 -22.97 30.79 6.24
CA ALA A 300 -22.07 29.98 5.43
C ALA A 300 -22.84 29.11 4.42
N LEU A 301 -23.93 28.47 4.84
CA LEU A 301 -24.78 27.67 3.94
C LEU A 301 -25.43 28.53 2.84
N SER A 302 -25.85 29.76 3.15
CA SER A 302 -26.41 30.70 2.15
C SER A 302 -25.41 31.20 1.10
N GLU A 303 -24.11 31.09 1.42
CA GLU A 303 -22.99 31.49 0.54
C GLU A 303 -22.46 30.29 -0.27
N PHE A 304 -22.85 29.05 0.05
CA PHE A 304 -22.39 27.85 -0.65
C PHE A 304 -23.16 27.66 -1.96
N ARG A 305 -22.53 27.98 -3.09
CA ARG A 305 -23.13 27.76 -4.41
C ARG A 305 -22.71 26.38 -4.96
N ILE A 306 -23.70 25.51 -5.13
CA ILE A 306 -23.53 24.20 -5.76
C ILE A 306 -24.58 24.08 -6.85
N GLU A 307 -24.17 23.86 -8.09
CA GLU A 307 -25.07 23.72 -9.25
C GLU A 307 -24.83 22.40 -9.97
N GLY A 308 -25.88 21.80 -10.52
CA GLY A 308 -25.82 20.55 -11.29
C GLY A 308 -26.08 19.27 -10.48
N VAL A 309 -26.08 19.35 -9.15
CA VAL A 309 -26.50 18.27 -8.24
C VAL A 309 -27.32 18.87 -7.10
N ASN A 310 -28.42 18.21 -6.72
CA ASN A 310 -29.21 18.63 -5.58
C ASN A 310 -28.55 18.23 -4.25
N THR A 311 -28.69 19.06 -3.22
CA THR A 311 -28.08 18.83 -1.90
C THR A 311 -29.07 19.03 -0.76
N ASN A 312 -28.70 18.55 0.42
CA ASN A 312 -29.48 18.68 1.65
C ASN A 312 -29.34 20.07 2.34
N ILE A 313 -28.75 21.08 1.68
CA ILE A 313 -28.58 22.44 2.25
C ILE A 313 -29.89 23.06 2.76
N PRO A 314 -31.04 22.95 2.06
CA PRO A 314 -32.32 23.47 2.57
C PRO A 314 -32.74 22.80 3.88
N PHE A 315 -32.59 21.48 3.96
CA PHE A 315 -32.88 20.70 5.16
C PHE A 315 -31.97 21.11 6.33
N LEU A 316 -30.66 21.24 6.09
CA LEU A 316 -29.71 21.71 7.11
C LEU A 316 -30.04 23.13 7.60
N THR A 317 -30.53 23.99 6.71
CA THR A 317 -30.97 25.35 7.07
C THR A 317 -32.17 25.31 8.00
N ASN A 318 -33.13 24.41 7.75
CA ASN A 318 -34.30 24.23 8.63
C ASN A 318 -33.90 23.67 10.00
N VAL A 319 -32.99 22.70 10.04
CA VAL A 319 -32.42 22.17 11.29
C VAL A 319 -31.79 23.28 12.13
N LEU A 320 -30.95 24.12 11.51
CA LEU A 320 -30.27 25.23 12.19
C LEU A 320 -31.22 26.33 12.68
N LYS A 321 -32.35 26.55 12.01
CA LYS A 321 -33.37 27.53 12.42
C LYS A 321 -34.28 27.00 13.54
N HIS A 322 -34.31 25.69 13.78
CA HIS A 322 -35.26 25.11 14.72
C HIS A 322 -34.95 25.51 16.18
N PRO A 323 -35.94 25.99 16.97
CA PRO A 323 -35.72 26.40 18.36
C PRO A 323 -35.10 25.32 19.24
N ASP A 324 -35.51 24.06 19.07
CA ASP A 324 -34.98 22.93 19.86
C ASP A 324 -33.46 22.75 19.75
N LEU A 325 -32.87 23.09 18.61
CA LEU A 325 -31.42 23.05 18.46
C LEU A 325 -30.76 24.10 19.35
N ALA A 326 -31.27 25.33 19.33
CA ALA A 326 -30.78 26.42 20.15
C ALA A 326 -30.96 26.13 21.64
N ASP A 327 -32.08 25.53 22.04
CA ASP A 327 -32.41 25.18 23.43
C ASP A 327 -31.70 23.90 23.91
N GLY A 328 -31.07 23.13 23.02
CA GLY A 328 -30.38 21.88 23.34
C GLY A 328 -31.32 20.73 23.72
N SER A 329 -32.57 20.76 23.28
CA SER A 329 -33.60 19.74 23.52
C SER A 329 -33.62 18.61 22.47
N VAL A 330 -32.69 18.64 21.51
CA VAL A 330 -32.53 17.60 20.48
C VAL A 330 -32.09 16.26 21.07
N HIS A 331 -32.54 15.17 20.48
CA HIS A 331 -32.16 13.79 20.82
C HIS A 331 -32.06 12.92 19.55
N THR A 332 -31.56 11.71 19.69
CA THR A 332 -31.25 10.77 18.58
C THR A 332 -32.41 10.38 17.66
N ARG A 333 -33.65 10.72 18.02
CA ARG A 333 -34.88 10.51 17.22
C ARG A 333 -35.53 11.81 16.75
N TRP A 334 -35.04 12.96 17.20
CA TRP A 334 -35.65 14.26 16.98
C TRP A 334 -35.82 14.59 15.48
N VAL A 335 -34.82 14.27 14.65
CA VAL A 335 -34.91 14.48 13.20
C VAL A 335 -36.01 13.62 12.58
N ASP A 336 -36.14 12.36 13.02
CA ASP A 336 -37.16 11.44 12.51
C ASP A 336 -38.57 11.87 12.96
N GLU A 337 -38.70 12.49 14.14
CA GLU A 337 -39.96 13.02 14.69
C GLU A 337 -40.38 14.36 14.03
N GLU A 338 -39.42 15.24 13.75
CA GLU A 338 -39.65 16.56 13.15
C GLU A 338 -39.52 16.57 11.62
N ILE A 339 -39.42 15.41 10.98
CA ILE A 339 -39.08 15.30 9.55
C ILE A 339 -40.03 16.08 8.63
N ALA A 340 -41.32 16.11 8.95
CA ALA A 340 -42.33 16.84 8.20
C ALA A 340 -42.11 18.36 8.23
N ASN A 341 -41.60 18.89 9.34
CA ASN A 341 -41.27 20.31 9.50
C ASN A 341 -39.90 20.63 8.87
N LEU A 342 -38.94 19.72 8.98
CA LEU A 342 -37.58 19.90 8.48
C LEU A 342 -37.47 19.73 6.94
N ALA A 343 -38.31 18.91 6.33
CA ALA A 343 -38.34 18.66 4.88
C ALA A 343 -39.18 19.67 4.07
N ALA A 344 -39.89 20.59 4.74
CA ALA A 344 -40.73 21.59 4.08
C ALA A 344 -39.89 22.53 3.18
N ALA A 345 -40.32 22.70 1.93
CA ALA A 345 -39.67 23.60 0.97
C ALA A 345 -40.00 25.07 1.30
N GLU A 346 -39.00 25.86 1.73
CA GLU A 346 -39.13 27.32 1.74
C GLU A 346 -38.98 27.90 0.32
N SER A 347 -39.73 28.98 0.03
CA SER A 347 -39.61 29.78 -1.19
C SER A 347 -38.19 30.36 -1.31
N SER A 348 -37.41 29.86 -2.27
CA SER A 348 -35.96 29.96 -2.32
C SER A 348 -35.36 31.29 -2.82
N ASP A 349 -36.11 32.39 -2.83
CA ASP A 349 -35.69 33.63 -3.52
C ASP A 349 -35.03 34.69 -2.60
N ASP A 350 -35.21 34.62 -1.28
CA ASP A 350 -34.82 35.74 -0.39
C ASP A 350 -33.48 35.53 0.36
N SER A 351 -32.79 34.40 0.18
CA SER A 351 -31.63 34.02 1.02
C SER A 351 -30.32 33.71 0.29
N ARG A 352 -30.28 33.66 -1.04
CA ARG A 352 -29.05 33.36 -1.81
C ARG A 352 -28.10 34.56 -1.82
N ARG A 353 -26.82 34.35 -1.48
CA ARG A 353 -25.79 35.42 -1.47
C ARG A 353 -24.80 35.35 -2.64
N TRP A 354 -25.28 34.96 -3.83
CA TRP A 354 -24.51 34.90 -5.07
C TRP A 354 -25.36 35.35 -6.27
N ILE A 355 -24.71 35.77 -7.37
CA ILE A 355 -25.35 36.39 -8.55
C ILE A 355 -25.31 35.43 -9.75
N GLU A 356 -26.44 35.18 -10.41
CA GLU A 356 -26.49 34.46 -11.70
C GLU A 356 -25.91 35.33 -12.83
N SER A 357 -25.07 34.74 -13.68
CA SER A 357 -24.50 35.44 -14.84
C SER A 357 -25.46 35.38 -16.04
N PRO A 358 -25.70 36.47 -16.78
CA PRO A 358 -26.62 36.47 -17.93
C PRO A 358 -26.03 35.72 -19.13
N GLU A 359 -26.79 34.79 -19.71
CA GLU A 359 -26.43 34.08 -20.94
C GLU A 359 -26.39 35.01 -22.16
N ILE A 360 -25.31 34.92 -22.94
CA ILE A 360 -25.05 35.72 -24.14
C ILE A 360 -25.83 35.13 -25.34
N GLN A 361 -26.81 35.88 -25.83
CA GLN A 361 -27.61 35.53 -27.03
C GLN A 361 -26.82 35.71 -28.33
N VAL A 362 -26.85 34.70 -29.22
CA VAL A 362 -26.53 34.83 -30.64
C VAL A 362 -27.77 34.48 -31.46
N THR A 363 -28.26 35.45 -32.23
CA THR A 363 -29.48 35.38 -33.04
C THR A 363 -29.16 34.90 -34.47
N SER A 364 -30.06 34.12 -35.09
CA SER A 364 -30.29 34.16 -36.54
C SER A 364 -31.67 33.59 -36.90
N ALA A 365 -32.16 33.94 -38.09
CA ALA A 365 -33.56 34.16 -38.42
C ALA A 365 -34.30 33.01 -39.11
N GLY A 366 -35.62 32.96 -38.89
CA GLY A 366 -36.61 32.99 -39.99
C GLY A 366 -37.49 31.75 -40.23
N GLY A 367 -38.83 31.96 -40.25
CA GLY A 367 -39.72 31.25 -41.19
C GLY A 367 -41.03 30.63 -40.65
N SER A 368 -42.11 31.42 -40.70
CA SER A 368 -43.58 31.15 -40.64
C SER A 368 -44.18 29.75 -40.99
N GLN A 369 -45.23 29.29 -40.28
CA GLN A 369 -46.66 29.25 -40.72
C GLN A 369 -47.67 28.51 -39.78
N GLN A 370 -48.80 29.19 -39.51
CA GLN A 370 -50.19 28.86 -39.07
C GLN A 370 -50.72 27.41 -38.80
N ALA A 371 -51.08 27.16 -37.52
CA ALA A 371 -52.41 26.95 -36.86
C ALA A 371 -53.44 25.78 -37.18
N SER A 372 -53.72 24.98 -36.10
CA SER A 372 -55.03 24.57 -35.47
C SER A 372 -55.84 23.35 -35.98
N PRO A 373 -56.76 22.69 -35.20
CA PRO A 373 -56.84 22.31 -33.75
C PRO A 373 -57.23 20.80 -33.51
N LEU A 374 -57.10 20.27 -32.27
CA LEU A 374 -58.07 19.36 -31.57
C LEU A 374 -57.50 18.75 -30.25
N THR A 375 -57.97 19.30 -29.13
CA THR A 375 -58.24 18.74 -27.77
C THR A 375 -57.66 17.39 -27.29
N GLY A 376 -56.94 17.43 -26.15
CA GLY A 376 -56.74 16.32 -25.19
C GLY A 376 -55.28 15.87 -25.04
N THR A 377 -54.56 16.36 -24.03
CA THR A 377 -53.11 16.19 -23.85
C THR A 377 -52.70 14.75 -23.51
N ALA A 378 -52.05 14.08 -24.45
CA ALA A 378 -51.08 13.00 -24.21
C ALA A 378 -49.65 13.57 -24.40
N PRO A 379 -48.62 13.14 -23.65
CA PRO A 379 -47.23 13.47 -23.97
C PRO A 379 -46.81 12.79 -25.28
N VAL A 380 -45.96 13.47 -26.03
CA VAL A 380 -45.68 13.28 -27.46
C VAL A 380 -44.86 12.01 -27.74
N MET A 381 -45.26 11.25 -28.77
CA MET A 381 -44.45 10.18 -29.40
C MET A 381 -43.24 10.80 -30.11
N VAL A 382 -42.02 10.47 -29.66
CA VAL A 382 -40.77 10.86 -30.34
C VAL A 382 -40.20 9.63 -31.05
N ASP A 383 -39.90 9.75 -32.35
CA ASP A 383 -39.25 8.69 -33.13
C ASP A 383 -37.76 8.60 -32.72
N THR A 384 -37.41 7.55 -32.00
CA THR A 384 -36.07 7.30 -31.45
C THR A 384 -35.03 6.89 -32.51
N SER A 385 -35.44 6.70 -33.77
CA SER A 385 -34.53 6.37 -34.87
C SER A 385 -33.82 7.58 -35.49
N ASP A 386 -34.22 8.81 -35.17
CA ASP A 386 -33.61 10.04 -35.66
C ASP A 386 -32.75 10.73 -34.57
N PRO A 387 -31.41 10.76 -34.70
CA PRO A 387 -30.51 11.40 -33.73
C PRO A 387 -30.65 12.93 -33.67
N LEU A 388 -31.49 13.54 -34.51
CA LEU A 388 -31.77 14.98 -34.52
C LEU A 388 -33.18 15.35 -34.04
N ALA A 389 -34.01 14.38 -33.61
CA ALA A 389 -35.40 14.63 -33.17
C ALA A 389 -35.51 15.67 -32.05
N LEU A 390 -34.48 15.81 -31.23
CA LEU A 390 -34.37 16.84 -30.18
C LEU A 390 -34.40 18.28 -30.76
N PHE A 391 -33.81 18.51 -31.93
CA PHE A 391 -33.74 19.83 -32.56
C PHE A 391 -35.07 20.23 -33.21
N ASP A 392 -35.82 19.26 -33.74
CA ASP A 392 -37.16 19.50 -34.30
C ASP A 392 -38.20 19.74 -33.21
N TYR A 393 -38.08 19.04 -32.08
CA TYR A 393 -38.90 19.27 -30.89
C TYR A 393 -38.58 20.63 -30.23
N ASP A 394 -37.29 20.98 -30.08
CA ASP A 394 -36.86 22.28 -29.54
C ASP A 394 -37.37 23.45 -30.43
N ARG A 395 -37.48 23.23 -31.74
CA ARG A 395 -38.07 24.18 -32.69
C ARG A 395 -39.60 24.30 -32.55
N GLN A 396 -40.31 23.19 -32.32
CA GLN A 396 -41.77 23.20 -32.09
C GLN A 396 -42.15 23.80 -30.72
N VAL A 397 -41.37 23.52 -29.67
CA VAL A 397 -41.60 24.06 -28.32
C VAL A 397 -41.31 25.57 -28.27
N LYS A 398 -40.27 26.04 -28.98
CA LYS A 398 -39.99 27.48 -29.14
C LYS A 398 -41.06 28.24 -29.91
N GLU A 399 -41.82 27.58 -30.80
CA GLU A 399 -42.95 28.19 -31.50
C GLU A 399 -44.25 28.20 -30.65
N ALA A 400 -44.36 27.35 -29.62
CA ALA A 400 -45.56 27.21 -28.77
C ALA A 400 -45.54 28.04 -27.47
N GLN A 401 -44.37 28.50 -27.01
CA GLN A 401 -44.22 29.27 -25.76
C GLN A 401 -44.52 30.77 -25.89
N SER A 402 -45.77 31.11 -26.25
CA SER A 402 -46.28 32.49 -26.13
C SER A 402 -47.63 32.60 -25.44
N VAL A 403 -47.95 31.69 -24.52
CA VAL A 403 -49.09 31.86 -23.60
C VAL A 403 -48.74 31.23 -22.25
N ASP A 404 -48.79 32.06 -21.20
CA ASP A 404 -48.76 31.65 -19.79
C ASP A 404 -49.95 30.74 -19.49
N GLU A 405 -49.70 29.54 -18.96
CA GLU A 405 -50.58 28.83 -18.02
C GLU A 405 -49.81 27.64 -17.40
N THR A 406 -49.62 27.69 -16.08
CA THR A 406 -49.12 26.59 -15.25
C THR A 406 -50.24 25.55 -15.02
N PRO A 407 -50.05 24.27 -15.36
CA PRO A 407 -50.99 23.21 -14.98
C PRO A 407 -50.79 22.81 -13.50
N GLU A 408 -51.89 22.66 -12.76
CA GLU A 408 -51.93 22.02 -11.45
C GLU A 408 -51.69 20.50 -11.62
N GLU A 409 -50.75 19.92 -10.86
CA GLU A 409 -50.51 18.46 -10.81
C GLU A 409 -51.60 17.77 -9.98
N GLU A 410 -52.52 17.06 -10.65
CA GLU A 410 -53.47 16.15 -10.01
C GLU A 410 -52.76 14.87 -9.52
N ALA A 411 -53.14 14.40 -8.32
CA ALA A 411 -52.61 13.18 -7.72
C ALA A 411 -52.93 11.92 -8.56
N ILE A 412 -51.89 11.13 -8.87
CA ILE A 412 -51.98 9.88 -9.63
C ILE A 412 -52.69 8.80 -8.77
N ASN A 413 -53.91 8.41 -9.16
CA ASN A 413 -54.66 7.34 -8.52
C ASN A 413 -54.21 5.95 -9.04
N LEU A 414 -53.75 5.07 -8.15
CA LEU A 414 -53.37 3.67 -8.45
C LEU A 414 -54.54 2.66 -8.44
N VAL A 415 -55.78 3.14 -8.31
CA VAL A 415 -56.99 2.30 -8.31
C VAL A 415 -57.58 2.28 -9.72
N GLY A 416 -57.54 1.12 -10.37
CA GLY A 416 -58.09 0.92 -11.71
C GLY A 416 -59.61 0.70 -11.70
N PRO A 417 -60.24 0.64 -12.90
CA PRO A 417 -61.64 0.21 -13.03
C PRO A 417 -61.84 -1.15 -12.35
N ASP A 418 -62.95 -1.33 -11.64
CA ASP A 418 -63.36 -2.62 -11.05
C ASP A 418 -62.54 -3.14 -9.85
N GLY A 419 -61.70 -2.31 -9.22
CA GLY A 419 -60.97 -2.69 -7.99
C GLY A 419 -59.60 -3.33 -8.23
N SER A 420 -59.12 -3.34 -9.48
CA SER A 420 -57.76 -3.77 -9.84
C SER A 420 -56.68 -2.81 -9.31
N VAL A 421 -55.52 -3.35 -8.94
CA VAL A 421 -54.38 -2.59 -8.41
C VAL A 421 -53.40 -2.29 -9.54
N GLY A 422 -52.98 -1.03 -9.67
CA GLY A 422 -51.98 -0.63 -10.66
C GLY A 422 -50.57 -0.97 -10.20
N ILE A 423 -49.77 -1.56 -11.11
CA ILE A 423 -48.33 -1.74 -10.96
C ILE A 423 -47.67 -0.43 -11.46
N PRO A 424 -47.05 0.37 -10.57
CA PRO A 424 -46.48 1.66 -10.95
C PRO A 424 -45.13 1.51 -11.67
N ALA A 425 -44.78 2.49 -12.49
CA ALA A 425 -43.42 2.65 -13.00
C ALA A 425 -42.48 2.98 -11.84
N PRO A 426 -41.42 2.20 -11.59
CA PRO A 426 -40.53 2.42 -10.45
C PRO A 426 -39.61 3.64 -10.62
N ILE A 427 -39.44 4.10 -11.86
CA ILE A 427 -38.60 5.24 -12.25
C ILE A 427 -39.18 5.85 -13.52
N GLN A 428 -38.72 7.04 -13.89
CA GLN A 428 -38.99 7.60 -15.21
C GLN A 428 -38.18 6.85 -16.29
N GLY A 429 -38.82 6.47 -17.39
CA GLY A 429 -38.16 5.78 -18.50
C GLY A 429 -39.07 5.60 -19.72
N THR A 430 -38.51 5.07 -20.80
CA THR A 430 -39.23 4.78 -22.05
C THR A 430 -39.58 3.30 -22.09
N ILE A 431 -40.84 2.94 -22.35
CA ILE A 431 -41.24 1.52 -22.49
C ILE A 431 -40.60 0.98 -23.78
N ILE A 432 -39.79 -0.06 -23.67
CA ILE A 432 -39.10 -0.69 -24.80
C ILE A 432 -39.90 -1.88 -25.33
N GLN A 433 -40.39 -2.71 -24.43
CA GLN A 433 -41.06 -3.96 -24.75
C GLN A 433 -42.13 -4.26 -23.71
N ILE A 434 -43.24 -4.87 -24.12
CA ILE A 434 -44.26 -5.42 -23.23
C ILE A 434 -44.32 -6.93 -23.48
N SER A 435 -44.20 -7.72 -22.42
CA SER A 435 -43.99 -9.18 -22.47
C SER A 435 -45.25 -9.99 -22.11
N VAL A 436 -46.41 -9.32 -21.93
CA VAL A 436 -47.70 -9.90 -21.51
C VAL A 436 -48.89 -9.24 -22.24
N GLU A 437 -50.04 -9.91 -22.29
CA GLU A 437 -51.29 -9.42 -22.90
C GLU A 437 -52.43 -9.23 -21.87
N GLU A 438 -53.42 -8.39 -22.20
CA GLU A 438 -54.62 -8.25 -21.37
C GLU A 438 -55.40 -9.57 -21.29
N GLY A 439 -55.69 -10.03 -20.07
CA GLY A 439 -56.33 -11.32 -19.79
C GLY A 439 -55.35 -12.44 -19.41
N ASP A 440 -54.04 -12.21 -19.51
CA ASP A 440 -53.04 -13.20 -19.08
C ASP A 440 -53.03 -13.39 -17.56
N GLN A 441 -52.82 -14.64 -17.16
CA GLN A 441 -52.53 -14.99 -15.77
C GLN A 441 -51.03 -14.85 -15.52
N ILE A 442 -50.65 -14.02 -14.55
CA ILE A 442 -49.26 -13.75 -14.18
C ILE A 442 -48.94 -14.32 -12.79
N LEU A 443 -47.69 -14.73 -12.60
CA LEU A 443 -47.14 -15.21 -11.33
C LEU A 443 -46.13 -14.22 -10.76
N ILE A 444 -45.97 -14.20 -9.43
CA ILE A 444 -44.92 -13.40 -8.76
C ILE A 444 -43.55 -13.70 -9.38
N GLY A 445 -42.84 -12.65 -9.77
CA GLY A 445 -41.50 -12.70 -10.38
C GLY A 445 -41.49 -12.79 -11.90
N GLN A 446 -42.64 -13.01 -12.55
CA GLN A 446 -42.74 -13.05 -14.01
C GLN A 446 -42.49 -11.67 -14.63
N GLU A 447 -41.71 -11.60 -15.71
CA GLU A 447 -41.51 -10.37 -16.48
C GLU A 447 -42.83 -9.88 -17.10
N LEU A 448 -43.11 -8.59 -16.93
CA LEU A 448 -44.28 -7.91 -17.48
C LEU A 448 -43.93 -7.01 -18.65
N LEU A 449 -42.92 -6.14 -18.48
CA LEU A 449 -42.45 -5.23 -19.53
C LEU A 449 -41.01 -4.78 -19.25
N VAL A 450 -40.35 -4.21 -20.24
CA VAL A 450 -38.99 -3.66 -20.16
C VAL A 450 -39.05 -2.15 -20.42
N MET A 451 -38.42 -1.37 -19.56
CA MET A 451 -38.33 0.08 -19.65
C MET A 451 -36.88 0.55 -19.70
N GLU A 452 -36.51 1.43 -20.62
CA GLU A 452 -35.17 2.03 -20.69
C GLU A 452 -35.14 3.33 -19.89
N ALA A 453 -34.23 3.42 -18.93
CA ALA A 453 -33.92 4.64 -18.20
C ALA A 453 -32.40 4.77 -18.08
N MET A 454 -31.88 5.98 -18.33
CA MET A 454 -30.44 6.26 -18.22
C MET A 454 -29.54 5.28 -19.01
N LYS A 455 -29.98 4.83 -20.19
CA LYS A 455 -29.31 3.85 -21.07
C LYS A 455 -29.21 2.42 -20.51
N MET A 456 -30.02 2.11 -19.51
CA MET A 456 -30.14 0.78 -18.92
C MET A 456 -31.57 0.27 -19.10
N GLU A 457 -31.71 -1.01 -19.44
CA GLU A 457 -33.01 -1.69 -19.47
C GLU A 457 -33.40 -2.13 -18.05
N HIS A 458 -34.62 -1.78 -17.65
CA HIS A 458 -35.25 -2.15 -16.39
C HIS A 458 -36.40 -3.12 -16.69
N VAL A 459 -36.21 -4.38 -16.32
CA VAL A 459 -37.24 -5.41 -16.41
C VAL A 459 -38.23 -5.23 -15.25
N ILE A 460 -39.47 -4.88 -15.57
CA ILE A 460 -40.56 -4.77 -14.61
C ILE A 460 -41.18 -6.15 -14.42
N LYS A 461 -41.06 -6.69 -13.20
CA LYS A 461 -41.58 -8.01 -12.83
C LYS A 461 -42.86 -7.87 -12.01
N ALA A 462 -43.72 -8.87 -12.09
CA ALA A 462 -44.93 -8.96 -11.29
C ALA A 462 -44.59 -9.12 -9.80
N ASP A 463 -45.12 -8.23 -8.97
CA ASP A 463 -45.02 -8.31 -7.50
C ASP A 463 -46.14 -9.15 -6.87
N LYS A 464 -47.14 -9.53 -7.67
CA LYS A 464 -48.33 -10.30 -7.27
C LYS A 464 -48.79 -11.25 -8.38
N SER A 465 -49.45 -12.33 -7.98
CA SER A 465 -50.13 -13.25 -8.92
C SER A 465 -51.56 -12.76 -9.19
N GLY A 466 -52.00 -12.83 -10.44
CA GLY A 466 -53.32 -12.31 -10.81
C GLY A 466 -53.60 -12.37 -12.30
N ILE A 467 -54.70 -11.74 -12.71
CA ILE A 467 -55.07 -11.61 -14.12
C ILE A 467 -54.88 -10.16 -14.55
N ILE A 468 -54.14 -9.93 -15.63
CA ILE A 468 -53.98 -8.60 -16.22
C ILE A 468 -55.34 -8.12 -16.72
N LYS A 469 -55.82 -7.00 -16.19
CA LYS A 469 -57.07 -6.38 -16.63
C LYS A 469 -56.87 -5.33 -17.71
N LYS A 470 -55.77 -4.59 -17.61
CA LYS A 470 -55.51 -3.50 -18.52
C LYS A 470 -54.03 -3.16 -18.59
N ILE A 471 -53.50 -2.96 -19.78
CA ILE A 471 -52.15 -2.43 -20.01
C ILE A 471 -52.32 -0.95 -20.40
N ASN A 472 -51.69 -0.06 -19.63
CA ASN A 472 -51.92 1.38 -19.69
C ASN A 472 -50.87 2.14 -20.49
N VAL A 473 -49.92 1.41 -21.10
CA VAL A 473 -48.75 1.93 -21.80
C VAL A 473 -48.48 1.13 -23.08
N ALA A 474 -47.77 1.73 -24.04
CA ALA A 474 -47.31 1.10 -25.27
C ALA A 474 -45.78 1.24 -25.42
N PRO A 475 -45.11 0.34 -26.17
CA PRO A 475 -43.70 0.54 -26.53
C PRO A 475 -43.48 1.89 -27.22
N GLY A 476 -42.50 2.65 -26.74
CA GLY A 476 -42.20 4.02 -27.14
C GLY A 476 -42.73 5.09 -26.17
N ASP A 477 -43.64 4.75 -25.25
CA ASP A 477 -44.16 5.71 -24.28
C ASP A 477 -43.10 6.10 -23.25
N ILE A 478 -42.98 7.41 -23.00
CA ILE A 478 -42.13 7.96 -21.93
C ILE A 478 -43.01 8.14 -20.69
N ILE A 479 -42.71 7.36 -19.66
CA ILE A 479 -43.52 7.25 -18.46
C ILE A 479 -42.75 7.83 -17.27
N VAL A 480 -43.42 8.59 -16.43
CA VAL A 480 -42.86 9.14 -15.19
C VAL A 480 -42.98 8.15 -14.03
N GLU A 481 -42.10 8.27 -13.04
CA GLU A 481 -42.15 7.47 -11.81
C GLU A 481 -43.55 7.55 -11.16
N GLY A 482 -44.09 6.40 -10.76
CA GLY A 482 -45.41 6.27 -10.11
C GLY A 482 -46.59 6.11 -11.07
N HIS A 483 -46.43 6.30 -12.38
CA HIS A 483 -47.52 6.11 -13.34
C HIS A 483 -47.92 4.63 -13.43
N PRO A 484 -49.23 4.28 -13.37
CA PRO A 484 -49.67 2.88 -13.46
C PRO A 484 -49.40 2.31 -14.85
N LEU A 485 -48.53 1.31 -14.92
CA LEU A 485 -48.13 0.62 -16.14
C LEU A 485 -49.17 -0.43 -16.55
N ILE A 486 -49.56 -1.30 -15.61
CA ILE A 486 -50.50 -2.41 -15.81
C ILE A 486 -51.43 -2.52 -14.60
N PHE A 487 -52.71 -2.78 -14.83
CA PHE A 487 -53.68 -3.08 -13.77
C PHE A 487 -53.93 -4.58 -13.67
N VAL A 488 -53.84 -5.11 -12.44
CA VAL A 488 -53.98 -6.54 -12.14
C VAL A 488 -55.13 -6.77 -11.16
N GLU A 489 -55.97 -7.77 -11.43
CA GLU A 489 -56.92 -8.33 -10.46
C GLU A 489 -56.23 -9.49 -9.73
N GLU A 490 -56.06 -9.35 -8.41
CA GLU A 490 -55.44 -10.38 -7.58
C GLU A 490 -56.30 -11.65 -7.55
N SER A 491 -55.66 -12.82 -7.64
CA SER A 491 -56.33 -14.11 -7.51
C SER A 491 -55.61 -14.96 -6.45
N ASP A 492 -56.37 -15.63 -5.57
CA ASP A 492 -55.87 -16.54 -4.52
C ASP A 492 -55.24 -17.85 -5.04
N SER A 493 -54.77 -17.88 -6.30
CA SER A 493 -54.25 -19.08 -6.93
C SER A 493 -52.74 -19.27 -6.70
N GLY A 494 -52.38 -19.62 -5.45
CA GLY A 494 -51.19 -20.41 -5.08
C GLY A 494 -49.80 -19.74 -5.19
N ASP A 495 -48.96 -20.00 -4.18
CA ASP A 495 -47.55 -19.59 -4.03
C ASP A 495 -46.60 -20.23 -5.07
N ALA A 496 -46.92 -20.19 -6.36
CA ALA A 496 -46.02 -20.60 -7.43
C ALA A 496 -45.18 -19.40 -7.88
N THR A 497 -43.93 -19.32 -7.43
CA THR A 497 -42.95 -18.30 -7.85
C THR A 497 -42.37 -18.67 -9.21
N PHE A 498 -42.28 -17.71 -10.13
CA PHE A 498 -41.58 -17.90 -11.41
C PHE A 498 -40.06 -17.96 -11.13
N VAL A 499 -39.48 -19.16 -11.16
CA VAL A 499 -38.03 -19.37 -11.03
C VAL A 499 -37.48 -19.68 -12.42
N GLU A 500 -36.92 -18.66 -13.06
CA GLU A 500 -36.06 -18.84 -14.22
C GLU A 500 -34.66 -19.16 -13.70
N GLU A 501 -34.24 -20.42 -13.79
CA GLU A 501 -32.84 -20.78 -13.62
C GLU A 501 -32.08 -20.24 -14.85
N GLU A 502 -31.61 -18.99 -14.78
CA GLU A 502 -30.57 -18.50 -15.70
C GLU A 502 -29.30 -19.30 -15.45
N THR A 503 -29.10 -20.36 -16.22
CA THR A 503 -27.82 -21.03 -16.31
C THR A 503 -26.84 -20.10 -17.03
N ILE A 504 -26.04 -19.36 -16.26
CA ILE A 504 -24.95 -18.54 -16.79
C ILE A 504 -23.88 -19.48 -17.36
N ASP A 505 -23.65 -19.41 -18.66
CA ASP A 505 -22.54 -20.09 -19.31
C ASP A 505 -21.22 -19.41 -18.88
N LEU A 506 -20.49 -20.07 -17.98
CA LEU A 506 -19.20 -19.56 -17.48
C LEU A 506 -18.10 -19.57 -18.56
N ASP A 507 -18.30 -20.31 -19.65
CA ASP A 507 -17.38 -20.36 -20.80
C ASP A 507 -17.69 -19.27 -21.84
N TYR A 508 -18.81 -18.54 -21.69
CA TYR A 508 -19.13 -17.41 -22.56
C TYR A 508 -18.19 -16.23 -22.30
N ILE A 509 -17.28 -16.00 -23.25
CA ILE A 509 -16.40 -14.83 -23.24
C ILE A 509 -17.19 -13.63 -23.73
N ARG A 510 -17.42 -12.67 -22.82
CA ARG A 510 -18.09 -11.41 -23.16
C ARG A 510 -17.24 -10.58 -24.14
N PRO A 511 -17.87 -9.74 -24.99
CA PRO A 511 -17.14 -8.90 -25.95
C PRO A 511 -16.11 -7.95 -25.34
N ASP A 512 -16.37 -7.41 -24.14
CA ASP A 512 -15.43 -6.54 -23.41
C ASP A 512 -14.20 -7.31 -22.91
N LEU A 513 -14.40 -8.55 -22.46
CA LEU A 513 -13.34 -9.47 -22.06
C LEU A 513 -12.53 -9.95 -23.27
N GLU A 514 -13.19 -10.25 -24.39
CA GLU A 514 -12.53 -10.59 -25.65
C GLU A 514 -11.65 -9.42 -26.14
N GLU A 515 -12.12 -8.17 -26.04
CA GLU A 515 -11.29 -7.00 -26.34
C GLU A 515 -10.07 -6.91 -25.41
N ALA A 516 -10.24 -7.19 -24.12
CA ALA A 516 -9.12 -7.23 -23.18
C ALA A 516 -8.11 -8.30 -23.58
N TYR A 517 -8.53 -9.51 -23.94
CA TYR A 517 -7.65 -10.57 -24.44
C TYR A 517 -6.93 -10.16 -25.73
N ALA A 518 -7.66 -9.58 -26.69
CA ALA A 518 -7.08 -9.09 -27.94
C ALA A 518 -6.02 -8.00 -27.70
N ARG A 519 -6.22 -7.11 -26.71
CA ARG A 519 -5.23 -6.09 -26.34
C ARG A 519 -4.00 -6.68 -25.66
N HIS A 520 -4.18 -7.68 -24.78
CA HIS A 520 -3.04 -8.36 -24.14
C HIS A 520 -2.24 -9.19 -25.15
N ALA A 521 -2.88 -9.74 -26.18
CA ALA A 521 -2.23 -10.56 -27.20
C ALA A 521 -1.03 -9.85 -27.86
N TYR A 522 -1.10 -8.54 -28.11
CA TYR A 522 0.03 -7.75 -28.67
C TYR A 522 1.32 -7.80 -27.83
N THR A 523 1.20 -8.11 -26.54
CA THR A 523 2.34 -8.14 -25.59
C THR A 523 3.02 -9.50 -25.50
N LEU A 524 2.40 -10.54 -26.07
CA LEU A 524 2.86 -11.92 -25.99
C LEU A 524 3.80 -12.25 -27.14
N ASP A 525 4.85 -13.03 -26.87
CA ASP A 525 5.90 -13.35 -27.83
C ASP A 525 5.36 -14.11 -29.06
N GLU A 526 4.36 -14.98 -28.86
CA GLU A 526 3.67 -15.72 -29.94
C GLU A 526 3.04 -14.81 -30.99
N ASN A 527 2.66 -13.57 -30.62
CA ASN A 527 2.06 -12.57 -31.51
C ASN A 527 3.09 -11.55 -32.02
N ARG A 528 4.38 -11.76 -31.75
CA ARG A 528 5.49 -10.87 -32.15
C ARG A 528 6.60 -11.62 -32.92
N PRO A 529 6.26 -12.43 -33.94
CA PRO A 529 7.21 -13.39 -34.55
C PRO A 529 8.45 -12.73 -35.15
N GLU A 530 8.35 -11.51 -35.70
CA GLU A 530 9.50 -10.80 -36.27
C GLU A 530 10.49 -10.35 -35.19
N ALA A 531 10.00 -9.85 -34.06
CA ALA A 531 10.83 -9.43 -32.93
C ALA A 531 11.53 -10.64 -32.30
N VAL A 532 10.77 -11.73 -32.08
CA VAL A 532 11.27 -13.01 -31.57
C VAL A 532 12.35 -13.58 -32.50
N ALA A 533 12.09 -13.67 -33.80
CA ALA A 533 13.06 -14.20 -34.77
C ALA A 533 14.36 -13.36 -34.80
N LYS A 534 14.25 -12.03 -34.70
CA LYS A 534 15.42 -11.14 -34.63
C LYS A 534 16.22 -11.32 -33.35
N ARG A 535 15.55 -11.56 -32.22
CA ARG A 535 16.18 -11.81 -30.91
C ARG A 535 16.90 -13.16 -30.91
N TYR A 536 16.22 -14.23 -31.31
CA TYR A 536 16.82 -15.57 -31.45
C TYR A 536 17.94 -15.62 -32.48
N GLY A 537 17.88 -14.82 -33.55
CA GLY A 537 18.97 -14.69 -34.52
C GLY A 537 20.28 -14.18 -33.91
N ARG A 538 20.25 -13.56 -32.73
CA ARG A 538 21.43 -13.16 -31.93
C ARG A 538 21.85 -14.21 -30.89
N GLY A 539 21.10 -15.30 -30.78
CA GLY A 539 21.30 -16.30 -29.73
C GLY A 539 20.80 -15.87 -28.35
N TYR A 540 19.94 -14.84 -28.28
CA TYR A 540 19.41 -14.31 -27.02
C TYR A 540 17.95 -14.70 -26.83
N ARG A 541 17.52 -14.76 -25.58
CA ARG A 541 16.15 -15.05 -25.17
C ARG A 541 15.29 -13.79 -25.15
N MET A 542 13.98 -14.00 -25.19
CA MET A 542 12.98 -12.98 -24.93
C MET A 542 12.88 -12.72 -23.42
N PRO A 543 12.58 -11.48 -23.00
CA PRO A 543 12.38 -11.13 -21.59
C PRO A 543 11.46 -12.08 -20.83
N ARG A 544 10.34 -12.47 -21.45
CA ARG A 544 9.35 -13.36 -20.82
C ARG A 544 9.87 -14.77 -20.62
N GLU A 545 10.78 -15.26 -21.45
CA GLU A 545 11.42 -16.57 -21.26
C GLU A 545 12.37 -16.55 -20.07
N ASN A 546 13.11 -15.47 -19.87
CA ASN A 546 13.97 -15.30 -18.69
C ASN A 546 13.13 -15.20 -17.41
N ILE A 547 12.04 -14.41 -17.45
CA ILE A 547 11.10 -14.28 -16.32
C ILE A 547 10.44 -15.63 -16.01
N ALA A 548 9.95 -16.35 -17.02
CA ALA A 548 9.27 -17.64 -16.83
C ALA A 548 10.19 -18.72 -16.27
N GLN A 549 11.50 -18.69 -16.55
CA GLN A 549 12.45 -19.57 -15.88
C GLN A 549 12.73 -19.12 -14.44
N LEU A 550 12.81 -17.81 -14.20
CA LEU A 550 13.15 -17.26 -12.88
C LEU A 550 12.05 -17.54 -11.86
N VAL A 551 10.80 -17.27 -12.23
CA VAL A 551 9.65 -17.33 -11.32
C VAL A 551 8.98 -18.70 -11.35
N ASP A 552 8.37 -19.08 -10.24
CA ASP A 552 7.59 -20.31 -10.12
C ASP A 552 6.37 -20.25 -11.05
N GLU A 553 6.04 -21.39 -11.66
CA GLU A 553 5.00 -21.48 -12.69
C GLU A 553 3.65 -20.92 -12.21
N GLY A 554 3.03 -20.06 -13.01
CA GLY A 554 1.72 -19.46 -12.72
C GLY A 554 1.71 -18.33 -11.68
N THR A 555 2.85 -18.01 -11.06
CA THR A 555 2.90 -17.00 -9.99
C THR A 555 3.07 -15.57 -10.46
N PHE A 556 3.68 -15.35 -11.63
CA PHE A 556 3.98 -14.01 -12.13
C PHE A 556 2.73 -13.24 -12.52
N LYS A 557 2.53 -12.06 -11.93
CA LYS A 557 1.50 -11.09 -12.28
C LYS A 557 2.16 -9.81 -12.78
N GLU A 558 1.95 -9.53 -14.07
CA GLU A 558 2.53 -8.38 -14.74
C GLU A 558 1.74 -7.09 -14.48
N TYR A 559 2.47 -6.00 -14.27
CA TYR A 559 1.95 -4.67 -14.05
C TYR A 559 2.06 -3.85 -15.33
N GLY A 560 0.93 -3.23 -15.72
CA GLY A 560 0.84 -2.38 -16.90
C GLY A 560 1.29 -3.05 -18.22
N PRO A 561 0.83 -4.28 -18.57
CA PRO A 561 1.16 -4.91 -19.85
C PRO A 561 0.66 -4.10 -21.04
N LEU A 562 -0.50 -3.43 -20.90
CA LEU A 562 -1.14 -2.65 -21.97
C LEU A 562 -0.56 -1.23 -22.16
N VAL A 563 0.48 -0.87 -21.41
CA VAL A 563 1.13 0.44 -21.55
C VAL A 563 1.87 0.50 -22.88
N VAL A 564 1.79 1.65 -23.56
CA VAL A 564 2.51 1.93 -24.82
C VAL A 564 3.42 3.14 -24.66
N ALA A 565 4.37 3.30 -25.59
CA ALA A 565 5.26 4.46 -25.58
C ALA A 565 4.47 5.77 -25.77
N ARG A 566 4.98 6.85 -25.18
CA ARG A 566 4.38 8.18 -25.28
C ARG A 566 4.74 8.85 -26.61
N GLN A 567 4.23 8.32 -27.72
CA GLN A 567 4.52 8.80 -29.08
C GLN A 567 3.25 8.97 -29.93
N HIS A 568 2.14 9.40 -29.30
CA HIS A 568 0.83 9.58 -29.92
C HIS A 568 0.80 10.71 -30.95
N GLN A 569 1.77 11.64 -30.93
CA GLN A 569 1.89 12.64 -32.01
C GLN A 569 2.43 12.05 -33.31
N LYS A 570 3.13 10.91 -33.23
CA LYS A 570 3.81 10.29 -34.37
C LYS A 570 3.10 9.04 -34.88
N PHE A 571 2.46 8.28 -34.00
CA PHE A 571 1.86 6.99 -34.31
C PHE A 571 0.41 6.93 -33.84
N SER A 572 -0.40 6.16 -34.55
CA SER A 572 -1.76 5.82 -34.09
C SER A 572 -1.71 4.89 -32.88
N ASP A 573 -2.78 4.84 -32.09
CA ASP A 573 -2.89 3.93 -30.94
C ASP A 573 -2.70 2.45 -31.33
N GLN A 574 -3.17 2.07 -32.52
CA GLN A 574 -2.98 0.73 -33.05
C GLN A 574 -1.50 0.42 -33.31
N GLU A 575 -0.79 1.32 -33.99
CA GLU A 575 0.64 1.15 -34.23
C GLU A 575 1.45 1.13 -32.94
N LEU A 576 1.06 1.92 -31.94
CA LEU A 576 1.71 1.93 -30.63
C LEU A 576 1.53 0.60 -29.89
N ARG A 577 0.34 -0.01 -29.95
CA ARG A 577 0.11 -1.36 -29.37
C ARG A 577 0.99 -2.42 -30.02
N GLU A 578 1.16 -2.36 -31.34
CA GLU A 578 1.98 -3.31 -32.10
C GLU A 578 3.48 -3.11 -31.89
N LYS A 579 3.94 -1.84 -31.90
CA LYS A 579 5.38 -1.51 -31.94
C LYS A 579 5.98 -1.28 -30.56
N THR A 580 5.17 -0.89 -29.57
CA THR A 580 5.64 -0.48 -28.24
C THR A 580 4.93 -1.20 -27.09
N PRO A 581 4.75 -2.53 -27.15
CA PRO A 581 4.08 -3.27 -26.08
C PRO A 581 4.81 -3.09 -24.75
N ALA A 582 4.04 -2.93 -23.67
CA ALA A 582 4.50 -2.67 -22.31
C ALA A 582 5.48 -1.48 -22.17
N ASP A 583 5.54 -0.59 -23.15
CA ASP A 583 6.58 0.43 -23.32
C ASP A 583 8.03 -0.10 -23.19
N GLY A 584 8.25 -1.34 -23.63
CA GLY A 584 9.56 -1.99 -23.58
C GLY A 584 10.04 -2.36 -22.17
N LEU A 585 9.14 -2.47 -21.21
CA LEU A 585 9.45 -2.90 -19.83
C LEU A 585 8.40 -3.89 -19.33
N VAL A 586 8.79 -5.15 -19.18
CA VAL A 586 7.99 -6.18 -18.52
C VAL A 586 8.31 -6.12 -17.03
N ALA A 587 7.30 -5.90 -16.18
CA ALA A 587 7.52 -5.76 -14.74
C ALA A 587 6.37 -6.39 -13.97
N GLY A 588 6.65 -7.07 -12.86
CA GLY A 588 5.63 -7.73 -12.08
C GLY A 588 6.16 -8.34 -10.79
N ILE A 589 5.30 -9.10 -10.12
CA ILE A 589 5.60 -9.82 -8.88
C ILE A 589 5.31 -11.29 -9.12
N GLY A 590 6.21 -12.17 -8.68
CA GLY A 590 6.05 -13.62 -8.69
C GLY A 590 6.66 -14.24 -7.45
N SER A 591 6.76 -15.57 -7.43
CA SER A 591 7.52 -16.32 -6.44
C SER A 591 8.80 -16.86 -7.07
N VAL A 592 9.91 -16.89 -6.34
CA VAL A 592 11.19 -17.48 -6.76
C VAL A 592 11.64 -18.42 -5.66
N ASN A 593 11.97 -19.65 -6.03
CA ASN A 593 12.37 -20.73 -5.10
C ASN A 593 11.22 -21.15 -4.16
N GLY A 594 9.97 -21.13 -4.61
CA GLY A 594 8.81 -21.54 -3.80
C GLY A 594 8.76 -23.03 -3.46
N ASP A 595 9.61 -23.85 -4.09
CA ASP A 595 9.87 -25.23 -3.71
C ASP A 595 10.77 -25.36 -2.47
N LEU A 596 11.57 -24.33 -2.16
CA LEU A 596 12.49 -24.29 -1.03
C LEU A 596 12.00 -23.44 0.14
N PHE A 597 11.22 -22.39 -0.12
CA PHE A 597 10.84 -21.39 0.88
C PHE A 597 9.32 -21.17 0.94
N SER A 598 8.85 -20.56 2.04
CA SER A 598 7.43 -20.26 2.19
C SER A 598 6.96 -19.25 1.13
N PRO A 599 5.65 -19.19 0.82
CA PRO A 599 5.11 -18.19 -0.09
C PRO A 599 5.41 -16.74 0.31
N GLU A 600 5.72 -16.46 1.58
CA GLU A 600 6.07 -15.12 2.04
C GLU A 600 7.52 -14.75 1.69
N GLU A 601 8.46 -15.68 1.88
CA GLU A 601 9.90 -15.55 1.62
C GLU A 601 10.23 -15.67 0.11
N ALA A 602 9.40 -16.39 -0.64
CA ALA A 602 9.57 -16.58 -2.08
C ALA A 602 9.19 -15.34 -2.90
N ARG A 603 8.42 -14.38 -2.34
CA ARG A 603 7.91 -13.22 -3.10
C ARG A 603 9.05 -12.39 -3.65
N THR A 604 9.06 -12.19 -4.96
CA THR A 604 10.11 -11.47 -5.65
C THR A 604 9.52 -10.57 -6.72
N MET A 605 9.98 -9.32 -6.75
CA MET A 605 9.71 -8.40 -7.83
C MET A 605 10.66 -8.69 -8.99
N VAL A 606 10.13 -8.74 -10.21
CA VAL A 606 10.93 -8.96 -11.41
C VAL A 606 10.66 -7.86 -12.41
N ILE A 607 11.73 -7.27 -12.92
CA ILE A 607 11.70 -6.22 -13.95
C ILE A 607 12.66 -6.61 -15.06
N SER A 608 12.21 -6.52 -16.31
CA SER A 608 13.03 -6.75 -17.49
C SER A 608 12.74 -5.71 -18.54
N TYR A 609 13.79 -5.03 -19.01
CA TYR A 609 13.67 -4.30 -20.26
C TYR A 609 13.52 -5.27 -21.43
N ASP A 610 12.72 -4.87 -22.41
CA ASP A 610 12.60 -5.55 -23.70
C ASP A 610 13.40 -4.78 -24.75
N TYR A 611 14.60 -5.26 -25.05
CA TYR A 611 15.46 -4.66 -26.07
C TYR A 611 14.83 -4.63 -27.47
N THR A 612 13.86 -5.50 -27.75
CA THR A 612 13.17 -5.52 -29.05
C THR A 612 12.25 -4.31 -29.22
N VAL A 613 11.86 -3.64 -28.13
CA VAL A 613 11.07 -2.41 -28.12
C VAL A 613 11.98 -1.21 -27.92
N LEU A 614 12.17 -0.41 -28.97
CA LEU A 614 12.93 0.84 -28.92
C LEU A 614 14.32 0.69 -28.27
N ALA A 615 14.99 -0.45 -28.51
CA ALA A 615 16.31 -0.78 -27.97
C ALA A 615 16.40 -0.76 -26.43
N GLY A 616 15.29 -1.07 -25.73
CA GLY A 616 15.25 -1.12 -24.26
C GLY A 616 15.50 0.25 -23.61
N THR A 617 15.18 1.33 -24.31
CA THR A 617 15.39 2.71 -23.83
C THR A 617 14.35 3.13 -22.80
N GLN A 618 14.72 4.05 -21.92
CA GLN A 618 13.88 4.56 -20.84
C GLN A 618 13.02 5.73 -21.35
N GLY A 619 11.71 5.60 -21.29
CA GLY A 619 10.73 6.59 -21.74
C GLY A 619 9.79 7.03 -20.62
N GLY A 620 8.93 8.01 -20.90
CA GLY A 620 8.07 8.58 -19.86
C GLY A 620 7.09 7.59 -19.22
N ARG A 621 6.64 6.56 -19.95
CA ARG A 621 5.67 5.57 -19.44
C ARG A 621 6.35 4.40 -18.73
N ASN A 622 7.47 3.91 -19.25
CA ASN A 622 8.22 2.88 -18.53
C ASN A 622 8.93 3.40 -17.26
N HIS A 623 9.33 4.68 -17.19
CA HIS A 623 9.74 5.30 -15.92
C HIS A 623 8.61 5.26 -14.88
N TYR A 624 7.38 5.63 -15.27
CA TYR A 624 6.22 5.52 -14.38
C TYR A 624 5.99 4.08 -13.88
N LYS A 625 6.15 3.08 -14.75
CA LYS A 625 6.09 1.67 -14.35
C LYS A 625 7.18 1.34 -13.33
N GLN A 626 8.42 1.75 -13.58
CA GLN A 626 9.53 1.51 -12.65
C GLN A 626 9.28 2.14 -11.29
N ASP A 627 8.89 3.42 -11.25
CA ASP A 627 8.62 4.16 -10.01
C ASP A 627 7.53 3.46 -9.19
N ARG A 628 6.47 3.00 -9.86
CA ARG A 628 5.41 2.22 -9.22
C ARG A 628 5.93 0.92 -8.62
N MET A 629 6.78 0.21 -9.35
CA MET A 629 7.35 -1.05 -8.89
C MET A 629 8.33 -0.82 -7.72
N PHE A 630 9.20 0.17 -7.80
CA PHE A 630 10.15 0.49 -6.73
C PHE A 630 9.46 0.95 -5.44
N GLU A 631 8.39 1.73 -5.55
CA GLU A 631 7.54 2.08 -4.40
C GLU A 631 6.96 0.83 -3.71
N LEU A 632 6.50 -0.15 -4.49
CA LEU A 632 6.00 -1.41 -3.94
C LEU A 632 7.12 -2.25 -3.31
N ALA A 633 8.29 -2.31 -3.95
CA ALA A 633 9.46 -3.02 -3.40
C ALA A 633 9.88 -2.43 -2.05
N GLU A 634 9.88 -1.11 -1.92
CA GLU A 634 10.22 -0.41 -0.68
C GLU A 634 9.18 -0.67 0.43
N ARG A 635 7.90 -0.46 0.13
CA ARG A 635 6.80 -0.56 1.10
C ARG A 635 6.59 -1.98 1.60
N PHE A 636 6.70 -2.96 0.71
CA PHE A 636 6.43 -4.37 1.01
C PHE A 636 7.69 -5.22 1.13
N ARG A 637 8.87 -4.60 1.09
CA ARG A 637 10.19 -5.24 1.29
C ARG A 637 10.41 -6.41 0.34
N LEU A 638 10.05 -6.23 -0.93
CA LEU A 638 10.19 -7.26 -1.94
C LEU A 638 11.62 -7.25 -2.50
N PRO A 639 12.37 -8.37 -2.43
CA PRO A 639 13.57 -8.55 -3.22
C PRO A 639 13.30 -8.30 -4.70
N LEU A 640 14.30 -7.80 -5.42
CA LEU A 640 14.13 -7.36 -6.81
C LEU A 640 15.20 -7.99 -7.71
N VAL A 641 14.75 -8.66 -8.79
CA VAL A 641 15.60 -9.09 -9.90
C VAL A 641 15.35 -8.19 -11.10
N PHE A 642 16.41 -7.54 -11.58
CA PHE A 642 16.36 -6.60 -12.69
C PHE A 642 17.19 -7.09 -13.87
N PHE A 643 16.53 -7.56 -14.92
CA PHE A 643 17.15 -7.80 -16.22
C PHE A 643 17.32 -6.46 -16.95
N THR A 644 18.51 -5.90 -16.85
CA THR A 644 18.90 -4.64 -17.47
C THR A 644 19.50 -4.89 -18.85
N GLU A 645 18.86 -4.31 -19.87
CA GLU A 645 19.38 -4.30 -21.22
C GLU A 645 18.77 -3.11 -21.96
N GLY A 646 19.60 -2.28 -22.58
CA GLY A 646 19.15 -1.16 -23.38
C GLY A 646 20.00 0.09 -23.28
N GLY A 647 19.48 1.16 -23.88
CA GLY A 647 20.08 2.50 -23.85
C GLY A 647 19.45 3.41 -22.79
N GLY A 648 19.86 4.68 -22.79
CA GLY A 648 19.35 5.69 -21.85
C GLY A 648 18.02 6.31 -22.26
N GLY A 649 17.83 7.57 -21.81
CA GLY A 649 16.63 8.36 -22.07
C GLY A 649 16.23 8.37 -23.55
N ARG A 650 14.96 8.09 -23.80
CA ARG A 650 14.43 7.86 -25.12
C ARG A 650 14.23 9.16 -25.90
N PRO A 651 14.78 9.26 -27.12
CA PRO A 651 14.47 10.37 -28.01
C PRO A 651 13.10 10.20 -28.65
N GLY A 652 12.36 11.30 -28.79
CA GLY A 652 11.12 11.35 -29.57
C GLY A 652 9.85 10.96 -28.82
N ASP A 653 9.87 10.87 -27.48
CA ASP A 653 8.64 10.91 -26.69
C ASP A 653 7.97 12.29 -26.80
N ASP A 654 6.64 12.32 -26.81
CA ASP A 654 5.83 13.54 -26.92
C ASP A 654 6.10 14.45 -25.72
N ALA A 655 6.51 15.69 -25.97
CA ALA A 655 6.75 16.67 -24.91
C ALA A 655 5.43 17.14 -24.28
N THR A 656 5.41 17.32 -22.95
CA THR A 656 4.35 18.09 -22.23
C THR A 656 4.61 19.60 -22.27
N GLY A 657 5.75 20.02 -22.82
CA GLY A 657 6.26 21.40 -22.79
C GLY A 657 7.80 21.39 -22.69
N PRO A 658 8.44 22.56 -22.62
CA PRO A 658 9.86 22.65 -22.27
C PRO A 658 10.06 22.11 -20.84
N GLY A 659 10.98 21.16 -20.68
CA GLY A 659 11.27 20.52 -19.39
C GLY A 659 12.72 20.07 -19.31
N VAL A 660 13.20 19.84 -18.09
CA VAL A 660 14.54 19.32 -17.83
C VAL A 660 14.40 18.07 -16.97
N ALA A 661 14.71 16.91 -17.55
CA ALA A 661 14.41 15.60 -16.95
C ALA A 661 15.34 15.19 -15.77
N PHE A 662 16.04 16.12 -15.13
CA PHE A 662 16.89 15.80 -13.96
C PHE A 662 16.08 15.58 -12.67
N ASP A 663 14.77 15.87 -12.72
CA ASP A 663 13.77 15.56 -11.70
C ASP A 663 13.23 14.12 -11.79
N THR A 664 13.74 13.31 -12.73
CA THR A 664 13.36 11.88 -12.85
C THR A 664 13.64 11.14 -11.55
N HIS A 665 12.56 10.70 -10.89
CA HIS A 665 12.61 10.17 -9.53
C HIS A 665 13.08 8.70 -9.46
N THR A 666 13.02 7.97 -10.57
CA THR A 666 13.36 6.54 -10.68
C THR A 666 14.69 6.16 -10.08
N PHE A 667 15.73 6.95 -10.33
CA PHE A 667 17.08 6.66 -9.83
C PHE A 667 17.18 6.88 -8.32
N THR A 668 16.46 7.86 -7.78
CA THR A 668 16.36 8.11 -6.34
C THR A 668 15.67 6.94 -5.64
N GLN A 669 14.49 6.54 -6.11
CA GLN A 669 13.74 5.42 -5.52
C GLN A 669 14.52 4.11 -5.59
N PHE A 670 15.13 3.81 -6.73
CA PHE A 670 15.92 2.59 -6.86
C PHE A 670 17.13 2.58 -5.89
N SER A 671 17.83 3.72 -5.77
CA SER A 671 18.95 3.85 -4.83
C SER A 671 18.49 3.73 -3.37
N GLN A 672 17.27 4.18 -3.06
CA GLN A 672 16.65 4.00 -1.75
C GLN A 672 16.29 2.54 -1.43
N LEU A 673 16.36 1.61 -2.37
CA LEU A 673 16.19 0.18 -2.07
C LEU A 673 17.47 -0.48 -1.52
N SER A 674 18.65 0.10 -1.79
CA SER A 674 19.93 -0.46 -1.35
C SER A 674 19.98 -0.63 0.17
N GLY A 675 20.39 -1.82 0.65
CA GLY A 675 20.42 -2.18 2.06
C GLY A 675 19.04 -2.39 2.71
N TRP A 676 17.96 -2.30 1.95
CA TRP A 676 16.60 -2.56 2.42
C TRP A 676 16.03 -3.87 1.91
N VAL A 677 16.16 -4.10 0.61
CA VAL A 677 15.78 -5.35 -0.07
C VAL A 677 16.95 -5.84 -0.91
N PRO A 678 17.15 -7.16 -1.09
CA PRO A 678 18.17 -7.66 -2.00
C PRO A 678 17.91 -7.19 -3.44
N LEU A 679 18.93 -6.60 -4.07
CA LEU A 679 18.90 -6.11 -5.45
C LEU A 679 19.81 -6.95 -6.34
N VAL A 680 19.22 -7.73 -7.24
CA VAL A 680 19.94 -8.57 -8.20
C VAL A 680 19.86 -7.97 -9.58
N GLY A 681 20.98 -7.49 -10.09
CA GLY A 681 21.11 -7.00 -11.45
C GLY A 681 21.56 -8.13 -12.39
N VAL A 682 20.82 -8.35 -13.46
CA VAL A 682 21.19 -9.29 -14.53
C VAL A 682 21.35 -8.51 -15.82
N THR A 683 22.39 -8.78 -16.60
CA THR A 683 22.54 -8.16 -17.92
C THR A 683 23.01 -9.15 -18.98
N ASN A 684 22.41 -9.03 -20.16
CA ASN A 684 22.80 -9.72 -21.37
C ASN A 684 22.81 -8.71 -22.52
N GLY A 685 23.79 -8.81 -23.42
CA GLY A 685 23.88 -7.91 -24.56
C GLY A 685 24.39 -6.52 -24.18
N ARG A 686 23.57 -5.47 -24.33
CA ARG A 686 24.06 -4.08 -24.25
C ARG A 686 23.32 -3.32 -23.16
N CYS A 687 24.05 -2.83 -22.15
CA CYS A 687 23.50 -2.01 -21.07
C CYS A 687 24.26 -0.68 -20.99
N PHE A 688 23.56 0.42 -21.29
CA PHE A 688 24.13 1.77 -21.32
C PHE A 688 23.31 2.80 -20.55
N ALA A 689 23.97 3.90 -20.17
CA ALA A 689 23.34 5.10 -19.62
C ALA A 689 22.49 4.81 -18.37
N GLY A 690 21.22 5.21 -18.34
CA GLY A 690 20.39 5.05 -17.14
C GLY A 690 20.15 3.58 -16.78
N ASN A 691 20.11 2.66 -17.74
CA ASN A 691 20.05 1.22 -17.44
C ASN A 691 21.32 0.76 -16.70
N THR A 692 22.50 1.26 -17.09
CA THR A 692 23.76 0.99 -16.38
C THR A 692 23.78 1.61 -14.99
N ALA A 693 23.23 2.82 -14.82
CA ALA A 693 23.14 3.45 -13.51
C ALA A 693 22.29 2.60 -12.55
N LEU A 694 21.15 2.08 -13.01
CA LEU A 694 20.31 1.17 -12.23
C LEU A 694 21.03 -0.15 -11.95
N LEU A 695 21.67 -0.75 -12.96
CA LEU A 695 22.46 -1.97 -12.78
C LEU A 695 23.57 -1.82 -11.72
N ALA A 696 24.32 -0.72 -11.79
CA ALA A 696 25.43 -0.40 -10.88
C ALA A 696 24.99 -0.14 -9.42
N CYS A 697 23.70 0.12 -9.19
CA CYS A 697 23.12 0.26 -7.85
C CYS A 697 22.67 -1.07 -7.25
N CYS A 698 22.74 -2.19 -7.97
CA CYS A 698 22.40 -3.52 -7.45
C CYS A 698 23.48 -4.04 -6.48
N ASP A 699 23.09 -4.95 -5.59
CA ASP A 699 24.01 -5.61 -4.65
C ASP A 699 24.93 -6.59 -5.36
N VAL A 700 24.42 -7.21 -6.42
CA VAL A 700 25.17 -8.11 -7.32
C VAL A 700 24.81 -7.84 -8.78
N ILE A 701 25.80 -7.91 -9.64
CA ILE A 701 25.70 -7.85 -11.09
C ILE A 701 26.12 -9.19 -11.67
N ILE A 702 25.15 -9.90 -12.25
CA ILE A 702 25.34 -11.12 -13.01
C ILE A 702 25.31 -10.76 -14.50
N ALA A 703 26.42 -10.97 -15.20
CA ALA A 703 26.52 -10.62 -16.62
C ALA A 703 26.91 -11.83 -17.46
N THR A 704 26.33 -11.94 -18.65
CA THR A 704 26.73 -12.96 -19.62
C THR A 704 28.04 -12.60 -20.31
N GLU A 705 28.80 -13.59 -20.81
CA GLU A 705 30.03 -13.36 -21.60
C GLU A 705 29.84 -12.42 -22.79
N GLY A 706 28.65 -12.45 -23.41
CA GLY A 706 28.28 -11.59 -24.53
C GLY A 706 27.89 -10.15 -24.15
N SER A 707 28.01 -9.78 -22.88
CA SER A 707 27.55 -8.48 -22.38
C SER A 707 28.55 -7.34 -22.59
N THR A 708 28.00 -6.14 -22.60
CA THR A 708 28.73 -4.88 -22.58
C THR A 708 28.00 -3.90 -21.69
N VAL A 709 28.74 -3.29 -20.77
CA VAL A 709 28.22 -2.36 -19.76
C VAL A 709 29.04 -1.08 -19.80
N ALA A 710 28.43 0.08 -20.02
CA ALA A 710 29.13 1.36 -19.93
C ALA A 710 28.18 2.53 -19.60
N MET A 711 28.66 3.54 -18.86
CA MET A 711 27.84 4.72 -18.54
C MET A 711 27.41 5.51 -19.77
N GLY A 712 28.22 5.54 -20.84
CA GLY A 712 27.86 6.18 -22.10
C GLY A 712 27.73 5.14 -23.22
N GLY A 713 26.60 5.16 -23.93
CA GLY A 713 26.46 4.39 -25.18
C GLY A 713 27.15 5.08 -26.37
N PRO A 714 27.31 4.40 -27.52
CA PRO A 714 28.04 4.93 -28.68
C PRO A 714 27.58 6.32 -29.14
N ALA A 715 26.26 6.54 -29.19
CA ALA A 715 25.69 7.83 -29.61
C ALA A 715 26.09 8.97 -28.65
N MET A 716 26.20 8.69 -27.34
CA MET A 716 26.61 9.68 -26.36
C MET A 716 28.10 10.03 -26.51
N VAL A 717 28.94 9.01 -26.69
CA VAL A 717 30.39 9.18 -26.90
C VAL A 717 30.68 9.97 -28.18
N GLU A 718 29.98 9.66 -29.27
CA GLU A 718 30.08 10.39 -30.53
C GLU A 718 29.61 11.84 -30.37
N SER A 719 28.44 12.06 -29.75
CA SER A 719 27.89 13.41 -29.53
C SER A 719 28.77 14.28 -28.63
N GLY A 720 29.53 13.67 -27.72
CA GLY A 720 30.52 14.33 -26.87
C GLY A 720 31.84 14.66 -27.58
N GLY A 721 32.00 14.26 -28.85
CA GLY A 721 33.23 14.48 -29.62
C GLY A 721 34.40 13.59 -29.19
N LEU A 722 34.13 12.45 -28.54
CA LEU A 722 35.15 11.55 -27.99
C LEU A 722 35.58 10.44 -28.96
N GLY A 723 35.04 10.45 -30.17
CA GLY A 723 35.28 9.45 -31.21
C GLY A 723 34.06 8.57 -31.48
N VAL A 724 34.23 7.61 -32.38
CA VAL A 724 33.19 6.66 -32.79
C VAL A 724 33.67 5.26 -32.40
N TYR A 725 32.87 4.58 -31.59
CA TYR A 725 33.14 3.24 -31.11
C TYR A 725 31.92 2.35 -31.33
N THR A 726 32.16 1.07 -31.54
CA THR A 726 31.11 0.06 -31.45
C THR A 726 30.68 -0.12 -30.00
N PRO A 727 29.43 -0.57 -29.74
CA PRO A 727 29.01 -0.95 -28.39
C PRO A 727 30.05 -1.84 -27.68
N GLU A 728 30.53 -2.87 -28.36
CA GLU A 728 31.41 -3.91 -27.82
C GLU A 728 32.82 -3.39 -27.45
N GLU A 729 33.23 -2.22 -27.93
CA GLU A 729 34.50 -1.57 -27.58
C GLU A 729 34.42 -0.73 -26.30
N LEU A 730 33.22 -0.33 -25.85
CA LEU A 730 33.05 0.64 -24.77
C LEU A 730 33.16 0.03 -23.38
N GLY A 731 32.66 -1.20 -23.20
CA GLY A 731 32.60 -1.83 -21.90
C GLY A 731 32.52 -3.35 -21.94
N PRO A 732 33.41 -4.03 -22.69
CA PRO A 732 33.43 -5.50 -22.74
C PRO A 732 33.70 -6.11 -21.37
N MET A 733 33.27 -7.37 -21.17
CA MET A 733 33.50 -8.10 -19.92
C MET A 733 34.98 -8.24 -19.54
N SER A 734 35.90 -8.18 -20.51
CA SER A 734 37.34 -8.11 -20.26
C SER A 734 37.79 -6.89 -19.46
N PHE A 735 36.97 -5.82 -19.43
CA PHE A 735 37.19 -4.65 -18.58
C PHE A 735 36.40 -4.76 -17.28
N GLN A 736 35.12 -5.13 -17.39
CA GLN A 736 34.16 -5.03 -16.28
C GLN A 736 34.29 -6.12 -15.22
N VAL A 737 34.84 -7.28 -15.58
CA VAL A 737 35.06 -8.36 -14.61
C VAL A 737 36.32 -8.08 -13.76
N PRO A 738 37.49 -7.73 -14.33
CA PRO A 738 38.68 -7.47 -13.52
C PRO A 738 38.62 -6.17 -12.70
N ASN A 739 37.79 -5.19 -13.08
CA ASN A 739 37.65 -3.92 -12.35
C ASN A 739 36.58 -3.94 -11.25
N GLY A 740 35.86 -5.06 -11.07
CA GLY A 740 34.88 -5.24 -10.00
C GLY A 740 33.47 -4.72 -10.30
N VAL A 741 33.19 -4.22 -11.51
CA VAL A 741 31.83 -3.80 -11.91
C VAL A 741 30.91 -5.00 -12.07
N VAL A 742 31.39 -6.10 -12.64
CA VAL A 742 30.64 -7.35 -12.75
C VAL A 742 31.08 -8.28 -11.64
N ASP A 743 30.11 -8.72 -10.83
CA ASP A 743 30.34 -9.59 -9.69
C ASP A 743 30.47 -11.06 -10.11
N ILE A 744 29.60 -11.50 -11.03
CA ILE A 744 29.55 -12.88 -11.49
C ILE A 744 29.43 -12.89 -13.02
N LEU A 745 30.41 -13.51 -13.68
CA LEU A 745 30.39 -13.76 -15.11
C LEU A 745 29.80 -15.14 -15.37
N VAL A 746 28.77 -15.22 -16.20
CA VAL A 746 28.11 -16.47 -16.61
C VAL A 746 28.16 -16.63 -18.13
N LYS A 747 27.98 -17.85 -18.62
CA LYS A 747 28.05 -18.17 -20.05
C LYS A 747 26.89 -17.56 -20.84
N ASP A 748 25.67 -17.68 -20.33
CA ASP A 748 24.45 -17.28 -21.03
C ASP A 748 23.31 -16.91 -20.06
N GLU A 749 22.16 -16.52 -20.62
CA GLU A 749 20.99 -16.07 -19.86
C GLU A 749 20.36 -17.18 -19.00
N GLU A 750 20.47 -18.45 -19.42
CA GLU A 750 19.94 -19.57 -18.64
C GLU A 750 20.73 -19.76 -17.36
N GLU A 751 22.06 -19.75 -17.44
CA GLU A 751 22.93 -19.77 -16.26
C GLU A 751 22.74 -18.51 -15.39
N ALA A 752 22.52 -17.34 -16.00
CA ALA A 752 22.26 -16.10 -15.27
C ALA A 752 21.03 -16.21 -14.35
N VAL A 753 19.96 -16.84 -14.82
CA VAL A 753 18.74 -17.06 -14.04
C VAL A 753 19.00 -18.02 -12.87
N GLU A 754 19.72 -19.12 -13.10
CA GLU A 754 20.05 -20.08 -12.04
C GLU A 754 20.95 -19.45 -10.96
N VAL A 755 21.92 -18.63 -11.37
CA VAL A 755 22.75 -17.87 -10.42
C VAL A 755 21.93 -16.84 -9.66
N ALA A 756 20.98 -16.15 -10.31
CA ALA A 756 20.09 -15.20 -9.64
C ALA A 756 19.21 -15.88 -8.57
N LYS A 757 18.64 -17.06 -8.89
CA LYS A 757 17.91 -17.89 -7.92
C LYS A 757 18.78 -18.30 -6.75
N LYS A 758 20.00 -18.79 -7.03
CA LYS A 758 20.96 -19.21 -6.01
C LYS A 758 21.35 -18.05 -5.10
N TYR A 759 21.67 -16.89 -5.67
CA TYR A 759 21.98 -15.67 -4.92
C TYR A 759 20.83 -15.26 -4.01
N LEU A 760 19.60 -15.15 -4.53
CA LEU A 760 18.43 -14.81 -3.73
C LEU A 760 18.20 -15.79 -2.57
N SER A 761 18.44 -17.08 -2.79
CA SER A 761 18.20 -18.12 -1.78
C SER A 761 18.90 -17.84 -0.44
N TYR A 762 20.09 -17.20 -0.44
CA TYR A 762 20.81 -16.91 0.80
C TYR A 762 20.08 -15.88 1.68
N PHE A 763 19.24 -15.05 1.08
CA PHE A 763 18.45 -14.02 1.74
C PHE A 763 17.01 -14.47 2.06
N GLN A 764 16.62 -15.65 1.57
CA GLN A 764 15.28 -16.23 1.78
C GLN A 764 15.21 -17.18 2.98
N GLY A 765 16.36 -17.56 3.55
CA GLY A 765 16.43 -18.32 4.79
C GLY A 765 17.16 -19.67 4.68
N PRO A 766 17.03 -20.54 5.70
CA PRO A 766 17.65 -21.87 5.69
C PRO A 766 16.91 -22.85 4.78
N ILE A 767 17.62 -23.87 4.30
CA ILE A 767 17.05 -25.01 3.55
C ILE A 767 17.14 -26.30 4.37
N SER A 768 16.22 -27.24 4.14
CA SER A 768 16.18 -28.51 4.89
C SER A 768 17.15 -29.57 4.35
N ASP A 769 17.32 -29.63 3.03
CA ASP A 769 18.11 -30.66 2.37
C ASP A 769 19.54 -30.16 2.11
N TRP A 770 20.51 -30.83 2.71
CA TRP A 770 21.92 -30.49 2.58
C TRP A 770 22.81 -31.71 2.81
N GLU A 771 24.02 -31.67 2.26
CA GLU A 771 25.06 -32.69 2.50
C GLU A 771 26.40 -32.00 2.75
N ALA A 772 27.14 -32.46 3.76
CA ALA A 772 28.48 -31.96 4.07
C ALA A 772 29.57 -32.86 3.45
N PRO A 773 30.67 -32.29 2.90
CA PRO A 773 31.88 -33.04 2.58
C PRO A 773 32.53 -33.68 3.82
N ASP A 774 33.45 -34.61 3.61
CA ASP A 774 34.25 -35.19 4.70
C ASP A 774 35.24 -34.16 5.26
N GLN A 775 34.92 -33.62 6.44
CA GLN A 775 35.68 -32.57 7.12
C GLN A 775 37.12 -32.99 7.47
N ARG A 776 37.43 -34.29 7.52
CA ARG A 776 38.80 -34.77 7.81
C ARG A 776 39.81 -34.35 6.75
N LYS A 777 39.36 -34.00 5.53
CA LYS A 777 40.23 -33.45 4.49
C LYS A 777 40.92 -32.15 4.93
N LEU A 778 40.26 -31.32 5.75
CA LEU A 778 40.80 -30.04 6.24
C LEU A 778 42.17 -30.19 6.93
N ARG A 779 42.44 -31.36 7.53
CA ARG A 779 43.73 -31.68 8.19
C ARG A 779 44.93 -31.71 7.23
N HIS A 780 44.69 -31.80 5.92
CA HIS A 780 45.73 -32.06 4.93
C HIS A 780 45.84 -30.98 3.84
N ILE A 781 44.86 -30.08 3.75
CA ILE A 781 44.85 -29.03 2.71
C ILE A 781 46.02 -28.06 2.93
N VAL A 782 46.26 -27.65 4.17
CA VAL A 782 47.37 -26.75 4.52
C VAL A 782 48.67 -27.57 4.67
N PRO A 783 49.71 -27.32 3.85
CA PRO A 783 50.95 -28.06 3.93
C PRO A 783 51.71 -27.75 5.23
N GLU A 784 52.36 -28.77 5.80
CA GLU A 784 53.24 -28.60 6.97
C GLU A 784 54.41 -27.63 6.68
N ASN A 785 54.87 -27.60 5.43
CA ASN A 785 55.85 -26.61 4.99
C ASN A 785 55.16 -25.24 4.84
N ARG A 786 55.35 -24.38 5.84
CA ARG A 786 54.81 -23.00 5.90
C ARG A 786 55.09 -22.09 4.70
N LYS A 787 56.05 -22.44 3.84
CA LYS A 787 56.38 -21.67 2.61
C LYS A 787 55.60 -22.14 1.38
N GLN A 788 54.95 -23.30 1.46
CA GLN A 788 54.21 -23.88 0.34
C GLN A 788 52.80 -23.26 0.26
N LEU A 789 52.37 -22.95 -0.96
CA LEU A 789 51.02 -22.45 -1.23
C LEU A 789 50.00 -23.60 -1.21
N TYR A 790 48.74 -23.24 -0.98
CA TYR A 790 47.56 -24.09 -1.08
C TYR A 790 46.38 -23.24 -1.54
N ASP A 791 45.32 -23.89 -2.00
CA ASP A 791 44.10 -23.21 -2.42
C ASP A 791 43.14 -23.04 -1.24
N MET A 792 42.84 -21.79 -0.89
CA MET A 792 41.87 -21.47 0.17
C MET A 792 40.45 -21.89 -0.22
N ARG A 793 40.12 -21.98 -1.53
CA ARG A 793 38.81 -22.43 -1.99
C ARG A 793 38.53 -23.88 -1.61
N GLU A 794 39.55 -24.74 -1.60
CA GLU A 794 39.40 -26.13 -1.15
C GLU A 794 38.97 -26.21 0.33
N ILE A 795 39.42 -25.26 1.16
CA ILE A 795 38.99 -25.14 2.57
C ILE A 795 37.53 -24.70 2.63
N ILE A 796 37.17 -23.65 1.88
CA ILE A 796 35.81 -23.10 1.83
C ILE A 796 34.82 -24.19 1.38
N ASP A 797 35.10 -24.86 0.26
CA ASP A 797 34.28 -25.92 -0.30
C ASP A 797 34.16 -27.12 0.63
N THR A 798 35.21 -27.43 1.41
CA THR A 798 35.16 -28.53 2.37
C THR A 798 34.32 -28.17 3.60
N ILE A 799 34.37 -26.92 4.08
CA ILE A 799 33.56 -26.44 5.21
C ILE A 799 32.09 -26.33 4.84
N ALA A 800 31.80 -25.81 3.65
CA ALA A 800 30.45 -25.54 3.15
C ALA A 800 29.65 -26.82 2.89
N ASP A 801 28.32 -26.68 2.82
CA ASP A 801 27.46 -27.70 2.23
C ASP A 801 27.81 -27.86 0.75
N LYS A 802 27.71 -29.08 0.21
CA LYS A 802 27.98 -29.35 -1.20
C LYS A 802 27.13 -28.46 -2.10
N ASP A 803 27.75 -27.97 -3.18
CA ASP A 803 27.14 -27.11 -4.20
C ASP A 803 26.55 -25.79 -3.67
N SER A 804 26.82 -25.43 -2.41
CA SER A 804 26.26 -24.22 -1.78
C SER A 804 27.13 -22.97 -1.96
N VAL A 805 28.38 -23.08 -2.38
CA VAL A 805 29.29 -21.94 -2.52
C VAL A 805 28.92 -21.11 -3.76
N LEU A 806 28.89 -19.79 -3.61
CA LEU A 806 28.76 -18.79 -4.66
C LEU A 806 29.77 -17.67 -4.41
N GLU A 807 30.88 -17.68 -5.14
CA GLU A 807 31.91 -16.65 -5.04
C GLU A 807 31.48 -15.36 -5.76
N ILE A 808 31.72 -14.23 -5.11
CA ILE A 808 31.36 -12.89 -5.57
C ILE A 808 32.65 -12.14 -5.93
N ARG A 809 32.69 -11.50 -7.10
CA ARG A 809 33.84 -10.74 -7.63
C ARG A 809 35.14 -11.55 -7.66
N GLU A 810 35.10 -12.79 -8.15
CA GLU A 810 36.25 -13.72 -8.16
C GLU A 810 37.53 -13.10 -8.77
N LYS A 811 37.38 -12.20 -9.75
CA LYS A 811 38.49 -11.60 -10.52
C LYS A 811 38.90 -10.19 -10.09
N PHE A 812 38.21 -9.58 -9.13
CA PHE A 812 38.56 -8.28 -8.56
C PHE A 812 38.99 -8.43 -7.10
N GLY A 813 39.91 -7.59 -6.62
CA GLY A 813 40.40 -7.66 -5.23
C GLY A 813 40.85 -9.05 -4.82
N ILE A 814 41.54 -9.77 -5.72
CA ILE A 814 41.77 -11.23 -5.64
C ILE A 814 42.54 -11.70 -4.39
N GLY A 815 43.14 -10.78 -3.64
CA GLY A 815 43.74 -11.02 -2.32
C GLY A 815 42.74 -11.41 -1.25
N VAL A 816 41.48 -11.02 -1.41
CA VAL A 816 40.36 -11.35 -0.53
C VAL A 816 39.29 -12.09 -1.32
N ILE A 817 39.00 -13.32 -0.91
CA ILE A 817 37.91 -14.14 -1.42
C ILE A 817 36.65 -13.75 -0.64
N THR A 818 35.55 -13.54 -1.36
CA THR A 818 34.23 -13.24 -0.79
C THR A 818 33.22 -14.17 -1.40
N ALA A 819 32.48 -14.92 -0.59
CA ALA A 819 31.50 -15.88 -1.09
C ALA A 819 30.31 -16.02 -0.15
N PHE A 820 29.15 -16.35 -0.70
CA PHE A 820 28.06 -16.92 0.07
C PHE A 820 28.15 -18.45 0.06
N MET A 821 27.76 -19.09 1.14
CA MET A 821 27.72 -20.54 1.29
C MET A 821 26.60 -20.95 2.25
N ARG A 822 26.43 -22.25 2.47
CA ARG A 822 25.58 -22.77 3.54
C ARG A 822 26.35 -23.71 4.48
N VAL A 823 25.94 -23.72 5.75
CA VAL A 823 26.39 -24.70 6.74
C VAL A 823 25.14 -25.26 7.44
N GLU A 824 24.88 -26.55 7.20
CA GLU A 824 23.67 -27.24 7.66
C GLU A 824 22.39 -26.55 7.16
N GLY A 825 22.40 -26.16 5.89
CA GLY A 825 21.30 -25.47 5.23
C GLY A 825 21.20 -23.98 5.57
N LYS A 826 21.88 -23.48 6.60
CA LYS A 826 21.82 -22.06 7.02
C LYS A 826 22.73 -21.18 6.17
N PRO A 827 22.25 -20.02 5.68
CA PRO A 827 23.07 -19.11 4.89
C PRO A 827 24.20 -18.50 5.73
N MET A 828 25.37 -18.40 5.11
CA MET A 828 26.58 -17.82 5.71
C MET A 828 27.42 -17.17 4.62
N ALA A 829 28.11 -16.09 4.98
CA ALA A 829 29.09 -15.45 4.14
C ALA A 829 30.51 -15.84 4.56
N VAL A 830 31.46 -15.82 3.63
CA VAL A 830 32.88 -16.07 3.88
C VAL A 830 33.70 -14.91 3.36
N ILE A 831 34.61 -14.42 4.21
CA ILE A 831 35.78 -13.66 3.79
C ILE A 831 37.03 -14.48 4.06
N ALA A 832 37.93 -14.56 3.08
CA ALA A 832 39.16 -15.32 3.23
C ALA A 832 40.36 -14.70 2.53
N ASN A 833 41.56 -14.80 3.10
CA ASN A 833 42.77 -14.39 2.40
C ASN A 833 43.14 -15.42 1.32
N ASN A 834 43.56 -14.95 0.15
CA ASN A 834 44.04 -15.81 -0.94
C ASN A 834 45.57 -15.95 -0.92
N PRO A 835 46.14 -17.10 -0.51
CA PRO A 835 47.60 -17.26 -0.44
C PRO A 835 48.30 -17.15 -1.80
N HIS A 836 47.58 -17.39 -2.90
CA HIS A 836 48.14 -17.26 -4.25
C HIS A 836 48.36 -15.81 -4.69
N HIS A 837 47.75 -14.83 -4.00
CA HIS A 837 47.95 -13.42 -4.25
C HIS A 837 48.78 -12.77 -3.14
N ILE A 838 50.02 -12.39 -3.46
CA ILE A 838 50.92 -11.69 -2.52
C ILE A 838 51.02 -12.42 -1.15
N ALA A 839 51.00 -13.75 -1.18
CA ALA A 839 51.04 -14.62 0.00
C ALA A 839 49.89 -14.39 1.02
N GLY A 840 48.75 -13.84 0.58
CA GLY A 840 47.57 -13.53 1.40
C GLY A 840 47.53 -12.11 1.95
N ALA A 841 48.46 -11.23 1.54
CA ALA A 841 48.45 -9.82 1.97
C ALA A 841 47.23 -9.08 1.39
N ILE A 842 46.71 -8.13 2.16
CA ILE A 842 45.58 -7.29 1.75
C ILE A 842 46.11 -6.03 1.07
N ASP A 843 45.71 -5.81 -0.18
CA ASP A 843 45.98 -4.60 -0.97
C ASP A 843 44.71 -3.71 -1.08
N SER A 844 44.78 -2.59 -1.81
CA SER A 844 43.65 -1.65 -1.91
C SER A 844 42.37 -2.31 -2.42
N ASP A 845 42.45 -3.04 -3.54
CA ASP A 845 41.28 -3.67 -4.15
C ASP A 845 40.72 -4.79 -3.26
N GLY A 846 41.59 -5.59 -2.63
CA GLY A 846 41.17 -6.60 -1.65
C GLY A 846 40.50 -5.98 -0.42
N ALA A 847 40.98 -4.83 0.04
CA ALA A 847 40.38 -4.10 1.15
C ALA A 847 39.00 -3.52 0.81
N ASP A 848 38.84 -2.93 -0.37
CA ASP A 848 37.56 -2.39 -0.84
C ASP A 848 36.53 -3.50 -0.99
N LYS A 849 36.89 -4.58 -1.71
CA LYS A 849 36.05 -5.77 -1.88
C LYS A 849 35.64 -6.36 -0.53
N GLY A 850 36.58 -6.53 0.39
CA GLY A 850 36.31 -7.07 1.73
C GLY A 850 35.38 -6.17 2.54
N ALA A 851 35.61 -4.86 2.54
CA ALA A 851 34.80 -3.90 3.28
C ALA A 851 33.35 -3.86 2.78
N ARG A 852 33.15 -3.78 1.45
CA ARG A 852 31.81 -3.81 0.85
C ARG A 852 31.07 -5.10 1.15
N PHE A 853 31.74 -6.25 1.02
CA PHE A 853 31.11 -7.53 1.26
C PHE A 853 30.67 -7.70 2.72
N VAL A 854 31.50 -7.26 3.68
CA VAL A 854 31.13 -7.24 5.11
C VAL A 854 29.90 -6.35 5.34
N GLN A 855 29.84 -5.17 4.72
CA GLN A 855 28.68 -4.29 4.84
C GLN A 855 27.41 -4.89 4.21
N LEU A 856 27.53 -5.54 3.05
CA LEU A 856 26.43 -6.26 2.40
C LEU A 856 25.86 -7.35 3.32
N CYS A 857 26.75 -8.14 3.94
CA CYS A 857 26.34 -9.21 4.85
C CYS A 857 25.64 -8.66 6.09
N ASP A 858 26.19 -7.61 6.72
CA ASP A 858 25.56 -6.99 7.87
C ASP A 858 24.20 -6.37 7.50
N ALA A 859 24.11 -5.71 6.34
CA ALA A 859 22.89 -5.09 5.84
C ALA A 859 21.73 -6.09 5.68
N TYR A 860 22.00 -7.39 5.51
CA TYR A 860 20.96 -8.43 5.40
C TYR A 860 21.05 -9.52 6.47
N ASP A 861 21.76 -9.25 7.57
CA ASP A 861 21.86 -10.16 8.71
C ASP A 861 22.47 -11.54 8.40
N ILE A 862 23.36 -11.62 7.41
CA ILE A 862 24.03 -12.86 7.00
C ILE A 862 25.32 -13.09 7.82
N PRO A 863 25.39 -14.11 8.70
CA PRO A 863 26.56 -14.40 9.51
C PRO A 863 27.83 -14.56 8.69
N ILE A 864 28.98 -14.11 9.20
CA ILE A 864 30.24 -14.08 8.45
C ILE A 864 31.27 -15.04 9.07
N LEU A 865 31.85 -15.93 8.27
CA LEU A 865 33.07 -16.65 8.60
C LEU A 865 34.29 -15.92 8.03
N SER A 866 35.28 -15.63 8.87
CA SER A 866 36.57 -15.05 8.46
C SER A 866 37.68 -16.08 8.56
N LEU A 867 38.21 -16.49 7.40
CA LEU A 867 39.30 -17.45 7.26
C LEU A 867 40.63 -16.72 6.99
N MET A 868 41.54 -16.80 7.96
CA MET A 868 42.72 -15.93 7.96
C MET A 868 44.02 -16.67 7.63
N ASP A 869 44.69 -16.21 6.58
CA ASP A 869 46.08 -16.51 6.24
C ASP A 869 46.74 -15.24 5.69
N CYS A 870 46.87 -14.26 6.58
CA CYS A 870 47.26 -12.89 6.26
C CYS A 870 48.63 -12.56 6.87
N PRO A 871 49.67 -12.27 6.05
CA PRO A 871 50.96 -11.80 6.51
C PRO A 871 50.96 -10.29 6.86
N GLY A 872 49.83 -9.60 6.72
CA GLY A 872 49.66 -8.18 6.97
C GLY A 872 49.00 -7.44 5.80
N MET A 873 48.88 -6.13 5.94
CA MET A 873 48.59 -5.25 4.80
C MET A 873 49.80 -5.24 3.86
N MET A 874 49.56 -5.11 2.55
CA MET A 874 50.65 -4.90 1.60
C MET A 874 51.37 -3.60 1.94
N VAL A 875 52.68 -3.52 1.71
CA VAL A 875 53.48 -2.32 2.04
C VAL A 875 54.48 -2.03 0.93
N GLY A 876 54.76 -0.76 0.70
CA GLY A 876 55.73 -0.31 -0.29
C GLY A 876 55.28 0.96 -1.02
N PRO A 877 56.20 1.79 -1.52
CA PRO A 877 55.86 3.09 -2.10
C PRO A 877 54.84 3.00 -3.25
N ASP A 878 54.89 1.93 -4.04
CA ASP A 878 54.00 1.74 -5.18
C ASP A 878 52.54 1.52 -4.72
N VAL A 879 52.32 0.68 -3.72
CA VAL A 879 50.97 0.47 -3.16
C VAL A 879 50.50 1.65 -2.31
N GLU A 880 51.41 2.34 -1.61
CA GLU A 880 51.03 3.56 -0.89
C GLU A 880 50.52 4.67 -1.83
N SER A 881 51.02 4.70 -3.06
CA SER A 881 50.59 5.67 -4.08
C SER A 881 49.14 5.48 -4.55
N THR A 882 48.54 4.32 -4.31
CA THR A 882 47.13 4.01 -4.62
C THR A 882 46.20 4.34 -3.46
N ALA A 883 46.64 5.16 -2.50
CA ALA A 883 45.90 5.52 -1.29
C ALA A 883 45.58 4.33 -0.36
N LEU A 884 46.43 3.30 -0.36
CA LEU A 884 46.30 2.08 0.45
C LEU A 884 45.83 2.33 1.89
N VAL A 885 46.38 3.37 2.55
CA VAL A 885 46.00 3.76 3.91
C VAL A 885 44.48 3.88 4.08
N ARG A 886 43.78 4.53 3.14
CA ARG A 886 42.32 4.71 3.23
C ARG A 886 41.56 3.44 2.87
N HIS A 887 41.99 2.73 1.82
CA HIS A 887 41.37 1.48 1.40
C HIS A 887 41.42 0.43 2.53
N CYS A 888 42.60 0.18 3.11
CA CYS A 888 42.77 -0.77 4.20
C CYS A 888 41.94 -0.41 5.45
N VAL A 889 41.81 0.87 5.80
CA VAL A 889 41.02 1.32 6.95
C VAL A 889 39.51 1.10 6.75
N ARG A 890 39.01 0.99 5.51
CA ARG A 890 37.60 0.66 5.26
C ARG A 890 37.20 -0.68 5.86
N MET A 891 38.07 -1.70 5.80
CA MET A 891 37.79 -3.00 6.44
C MET A 891 37.67 -2.89 7.96
N PHE A 892 38.48 -2.04 8.61
CA PHE A 892 38.36 -1.79 10.04
C PHE A 892 37.02 -1.13 10.38
N ASN A 893 36.63 -0.09 9.64
CA ASN A 893 35.39 0.62 9.88
C ASN A 893 34.17 -0.26 9.60
N ALA A 894 34.16 -1.01 8.50
CA ALA A 894 33.08 -1.93 8.19
C ALA A 894 32.96 -3.00 9.27
N GLY A 895 34.04 -3.72 9.56
CA GLY A 895 34.01 -4.85 10.49
C GLY A 895 33.78 -4.47 11.95
N ALA A 896 34.29 -3.33 12.43
CA ALA A 896 34.07 -2.91 13.82
C ALA A 896 32.64 -2.43 14.12
N ASN A 897 31.83 -2.15 13.09
CA ASN A 897 30.47 -1.62 13.22
C ASN A 897 29.39 -2.61 12.79
N ILE A 898 29.74 -3.86 12.48
CA ILE A 898 28.73 -4.89 12.22
C ILE A 898 28.02 -5.28 13.51
N THR A 899 26.77 -5.66 13.36
CA THR A 899 25.90 -6.22 14.41
C THR A 899 25.66 -7.71 14.17
N THR A 900 25.83 -8.16 12.94
CA THR A 900 25.75 -9.56 12.54
C THR A 900 26.94 -10.37 13.09
N PRO A 901 26.72 -11.61 13.56
CA PRO A 901 27.78 -12.43 14.13
C PRO A 901 28.88 -12.75 13.13
N MET A 902 30.12 -12.59 13.58
CA MET A 902 31.33 -13.01 12.85
C MET A 902 32.02 -14.16 13.57
N PHE A 903 32.51 -15.15 12.83
CA PHE A 903 33.21 -16.33 13.33
C PHE A 903 34.63 -16.34 12.79
N LEU A 904 35.64 -16.40 13.66
CA LEU A 904 37.03 -16.18 13.27
C LEU A 904 37.82 -17.48 13.32
N THR A 905 38.47 -17.84 12.22
CA THR A 905 39.37 -19.01 12.14
C THR A 905 40.68 -18.64 11.48
N VAL A 906 41.78 -18.74 12.23
CA VAL A 906 43.13 -18.57 11.70
C VAL A 906 43.64 -19.89 11.13
N VAL A 907 43.87 -19.92 9.82
CA VAL A 907 44.32 -21.11 9.08
C VAL A 907 45.83 -21.26 9.14
N ARG A 908 46.57 -20.15 8.91
CA ARG A 908 48.04 -20.17 8.92
C ARG A 908 48.66 -18.86 9.39
N LYS A 909 48.86 -17.84 8.56
CA LYS A 909 49.53 -16.60 9.02
C LYS A 909 48.51 -15.63 9.64
N ALA A 910 48.85 -15.07 10.79
CA ALA A 910 48.07 -14.03 11.45
C ALA A 910 48.98 -12.90 11.91
N TYR A 911 49.33 -12.01 10.98
CA TYR A 911 50.32 -10.96 11.24
C TYR A 911 49.76 -9.52 11.19
N GLY A 912 50.20 -8.71 12.16
CA GLY A 912 50.03 -7.27 12.16
C GLY A 912 48.60 -6.77 12.00
N LEU A 913 48.45 -5.60 11.37
CA LEU A 913 47.14 -4.97 11.14
C LEU A 913 46.29 -5.69 10.09
N GLY A 914 46.90 -6.49 9.20
CA GLY A 914 46.18 -7.22 8.16
C GLY A 914 45.22 -8.25 8.74
N VAL A 915 45.70 -9.07 9.68
CA VAL A 915 44.81 -10.03 10.37
C VAL A 915 43.78 -9.33 11.25
N GLN A 916 44.13 -8.20 11.88
CA GLN A 916 43.16 -7.43 12.66
C GLN A 916 42.01 -6.91 11.80
N ALA A 917 42.29 -6.46 10.57
CA ALA A 917 41.24 -6.07 9.63
C ALA A 917 40.31 -7.25 9.28
N MET A 918 40.85 -8.45 9.08
CA MET A 918 40.05 -9.67 8.84
C MET A 918 39.19 -10.06 10.04
N CYS A 919 39.58 -9.69 11.26
CA CYS A 919 38.77 -9.88 12.47
C CYS A 919 37.72 -8.79 12.68
N GLY A 920 37.60 -7.78 11.81
CA GLY A 920 36.78 -6.60 12.07
C GLY A 920 37.37 -5.66 13.12
N ALA A 921 38.69 -5.46 13.09
CA ALA A 921 39.53 -4.64 13.96
C ALA A 921 40.05 -5.31 15.25
N SER A 922 39.46 -6.40 15.74
CA SER A 922 39.90 -7.08 16.96
C SER A 922 39.45 -8.54 16.98
N SER A 923 40.25 -9.44 17.56
CA SER A 923 39.82 -10.85 17.75
C SER A 923 38.62 -10.99 18.69
N PHE A 924 38.33 -9.97 19.51
CA PHE A 924 37.15 -9.91 20.38
C PHE A 924 35.83 -9.62 19.65
N MET A 925 35.87 -9.27 18.36
CA MET A 925 34.65 -9.08 17.56
C MET A 925 33.98 -10.41 17.19
N GLY A 926 34.78 -11.48 17.11
CA GLY A 926 34.27 -12.80 16.77
C GLY A 926 33.42 -13.36 17.91
N PHE A 927 32.32 -14.05 17.57
CA PHE A 927 31.60 -14.92 18.50
C PHE A 927 32.54 -15.98 19.10
N PHE A 928 33.45 -16.48 18.26
CA PHE A 928 34.66 -17.18 18.69
C PHE A 928 35.84 -16.76 17.80
N SER A 929 37.04 -16.97 18.30
CA SER A 929 38.30 -16.84 17.58
C SER A 929 39.20 -18.05 17.79
N VAL A 930 39.13 -19.02 16.88
CA VAL A 930 39.92 -20.26 16.92
C VAL A 930 41.06 -20.24 15.91
N ALA A 931 42.04 -21.13 16.11
CA ALA A 931 43.15 -21.30 15.19
C ALA A 931 43.40 -22.77 14.86
N TRP A 932 43.92 -23.06 13.66
CA TRP A 932 44.42 -24.38 13.31
C TRP A 932 45.84 -24.60 13.85
N PRO A 933 46.32 -25.86 13.98
CA PRO A 933 47.66 -26.13 14.49
C PRO A 933 48.78 -25.56 13.60
N THR A 934 48.48 -25.34 12.32
CA THR A 934 49.35 -24.68 11.33
C THR A 934 49.47 -23.18 11.52
N ALA A 935 48.67 -22.57 12.39
CA ALA A 935 48.66 -21.13 12.58
C ALA A 935 49.89 -20.59 13.30
N GLU A 936 50.33 -19.39 12.91
CA GLU A 936 51.44 -18.64 13.48
C GLU A 936 51.09 -17.16 13.65
N PHE A 937 51.36 -16.62 14.85
CA PHE A 937 50.99 -15.26 15.27
C PHE A 937 52.23 -14.38 15.47
N ALA A 938 52.23 -13.18 14.88
CA ALA A 938 53.30 -12.21 15.06
C ALA A 938 52.86 -10.77 14.76
N GLY A 939 53.49 -9.76 15.36
CA GLY A 939 53.19 -8.36 15.03
C GLY A 939 53.66 -7.93 13.64
N MET A 940 54.63 -8.65 13.07
CA MET A 940 55.19 -8.47 11.72
C MET A 940 55.89 -9.76 11.30
N ALA A 941 56.40 -9.82 10.06
CA ALA A 941 57.22 -10.94 9.60
C ALA A 941 58.35 -11.28 10.59
N ILE A 942 58.43 -12.55 11.00
CA ILE A 942 59.29 -13.03 12.09
C ILE A 942 60.77 -12.80 11.79
N GLU A 943 61.20 -13.00 10.55
CA GLU A 943 62.58 -12.71 10.12
C GLU A 943 62.93 -11.22 10.28
N GLY A 944 61.97 -10.35 9.99
CA GLY A 944 62.10 -8.90 10.11
C GLY A 944 62.15 -8.44 11.57
N SER A 945 61.28 -9.00 12.41
CA SER A 945 61.25 -8.68 13.85
C SER A 945 62.55 -9.04 14.56
N VAL A 946 63.16 -10.18 14.22
CA VAL A 946 64.47 -10.58 14.75
C VAL A 946 65.59 -9.65 14.27
N LYS A 947 65.61 -9.29 12.98
CA LYS A 947 66.62 -8.36 12.42
C LYS A 947 66.55 -6.99 13.08
N LEU A 948 65.34 -6.47 13.32
CA LEU A 948 65.14 -5.15 13.93
C LEU A 948 65.39 -5.18 15.44
N GLY A 949 64.80 -6.15 16.14
CA GLY A 949 64.84 -6.25 17.61
C GLY A 949 66.21 -6.61 18.18
N TYR A 950 67.07 -7.25 17.38
CA TYR A 950 68.43 -7.65 17.79
C TYR A 950 69.52 -7.11 16.87
N ARG A 951 69.26 -5.99 16.19
CA ARG A 951 70.18 -5.41 15.20
C ARG A 951 71.56 -5.17 15.79
N LYS A 952 71.63 -4.62 17.00
CA LYS A 952 72.88 -4.26 17.66
C LYS A 952 73.69 -5.51 18.00
N GLU A 953 73.05 -6.48 18.64
CA GLU A 953 73.67 -7.75 19.04
C GLU A 953 74.17 -8.55 17.83
N LEU A 954 73.44 -8.54 16.72
CA LEU A 954 73.88 -9.18 15.47
C LEU A 954 75.02 -8.41 14.80
N MET A 955 75.04 -7.07 14.87
CA MET A 955 76.14 -6.25 14.35
C MET A 955 77.42 -6.39 15.18
N ASP A 956 77.29 -6.63 16.49
CA ASP A 956 78.42 -6.81 17.42
C ASP A 956 79.16 -8.16 17.19
N ILE A 957 78.57 -9.12 16.46
CA ILE A 957 79.23 -10.38 16.05
C ILE A 957 80.02 -10.12 14.76
N GLU A 958 81.36 -10.20 14.81
CA GLU A 958 82.23 -9.91 13.66
C GLU A 958 82.21 -10.99 12.58
N ASP A 959 82.15 -12.28 12.96
CA ASP A 959 82.13 -13.41 12.05
C ASP A 959 80.76 -13.56 11.34
N PRO A 960 80.71 -13.49 9.99
CA PRO A 960 79.48 -13.67 9.23
C PRO A 960 78.80 -15.03 9.44
N GLU A 961 79.55 -16.13 9.63
CA GLU A 961 78.97 -17.46 9.84
C GLU A 961 78.32 -17.57 11.23
N GLU A 962 79.03 -17.11 12.27
CA GLU A 962 78.50 -17.02 13.64
C GLU A 962 77.26 -16.11 13.71
N ARG A 963 77.30 -14.96 13.03
CA ARG A 963 76.16 -14.03 12.96
C ARG A 963 74.94 -14.69 12.30
N LEU A 964 75.14 -15.43 11.22
CA LEU A 964 74.07 -16.14 10.52
C LEU A 964 73.49 -17.26 11.40
N ALA A 965 74.33 -18.03 12.08
CA ALA A 965 73.90 -19.09 13.00
C ALA A 965 73.09 -18.51 14.18
N GLU A 966 73.56 -17.42 14.79
CA GLU A 966 72.85 -16.74 15.88
C GLU A 966 71.53 -16.12 15.41
N TYR A 967 71.52 -15.53 14.21
CA TYR A 967 70.30 -15.04 13.57
C TYR A 967 69.28 -16.18 13.39
N GLN A 968 69.71 -17.30 12.79
CA GLN A 968 68.84 -18.45 12.55
C GLN A 968 68.30 -19.02 13.86
N ARG A 969 69.15 -19.16 14.89
CA ARG A 969 68.73 -19.63 16.21
C ARG A 969 67.64 -18.74 16.83
N ARG A 970 67.74 -17.42 16.67
CA ARG A 970 66.72 -16.48 17.16
C ARG A 970 65.44 -16.56 16.34
N VAL A 971 65.55 -16.71 15.02
CA VAL A 971 64.43 -16.92 14.10
C VAL A 971 63.68 -18.21 14.46
N ASP A 972 64.37 -19.34 14.62
CA ASP A 972 63.77 -20.63 14.98
C ASP A 972 63.02 -20.55 16.32
N ARG A 973 63.62 -19.87 17.32
CA ARG A 973 62.97 -19.63 18.61
C ARG A 973 61.74 -18.73 18.49
N ALA A 974 61.79 -17.71 17.65
CA ALA A 974 60.66 -16.82 17.41
C ALA A 974 59.51 -17.56 16.71
N TYR A 975 59.83 -18.41 15.73
CA TYR A 975 58.87 -19.31 15.09
C TYR A 975 58.22 -20.26 16.08
N ASP A 976 59.01 -20.89 16.93
CA ASP A 976 58.48 -21.82 17.92
C ASP A 976 57.48 -21.13 18.87
N ARG A 977 57.79 -19.90 19.32
CA ARG A 977 56.86 -19.10 20.14
C ARG A 977 55.60 -18.65 19.38
N ALA A 978 55.71 -18.42 18.07
CA ALA A 978 54.62 -17.92 17.25
C ALA A 978 53.57 -18.99 16.91
N LYS A 979 53.93 -20.28 16.93
CA LYS A 979 52.99 -21.40 16.70
C LYS A 979 51.75 -21.24 17.58
N ALA A 980 50.57 -21.49 17.02
CA ALA A 980 49.29 -21.32 17.70
C ALA A 980 49.25 -21.99 19.08
N VAL A 981 49.70 -23.24 19.17
CA VAL A 981 49.74 -24.02 20.44
C VAL A 981 50.59 -23.40 21.54
N ASN A 982 51.59 -22.58 21.18
CA ASN A 982 52.46 -21.89 22.12
C ASN A 982 51.98 -20.45 22.37
N ALA A 983 51.47 -19.79 21.33
CA ALA A 983 50.98 -18.42 21.39
C ALA A 983 49.66 -18.31 22.19
N SER A 984 48.79 -19.34 22.13
CA SER A 984 47.50 -19.38 22.83
C SER A 984 47.64 -19.24 24.36
N ALA A 985 48.75 -19.70 24.93
CA ALA A 985 49.05 -19.52 26.36
C ALA A 985 49.12 -18.04 26.80
N GLY A 986 49.32 -17.12 25.84
CA GLY A 986 49.32 -15.68 26.07
C GLY A 986 47.93 -15.02 26.05
N TYR A 987 46.85 -15.79 25.85
CA TYR A 987 45.50 -15.31 25.52
C TYR A 987 45.44 -14.51 24.20
N GLY A 988 44.25 -14.41 23.58
CA GLY A 988 44.01 -13.66 22.33
C GLY A 988 43.31 -14.46 21.23
N ILE A 989 43.24 -15.78 21.40
CA ILE A 989 42.38 -16.73 20.68
C ILE A 989 41.74 -17.67 21.71
N ASP A 990 40.59 -18.24 21.40
CA ASP A 990 39.80 -19.06 22.30
C ASP A 990 40.31 -20.51 22.37
N ASP A 991 40.74 -21.06 21.24
CA ASP A 991 41.30 -22.42 21.17
C ASP A 991 42.18 -22.66 19.94
N VAL A 992 42.97 -23.73 19.99
CA VAL A 992 43.68 -24.30 18.84
C VAL A 992 43.06 -25.66 18.51
N ILE A 993 42.24 -25.70 17.47
CA ILE A 993 41.31 -26.81 17.19
C ILE A 993 41.87 -27.79 16.15
N ASP A 994 41.32 -29.00 16.08
CA ASP A 994 41.48 -29.86 14.91
C ASP A 994 40.78 -29.19 13.71
N PRO A 995 41.43 -29.01 12.55
CA PRO A 995 40.80 -28.42 11.37
C PRO A 995 39.44 -29.06 11.01
N ALA A 996 39.27 -30.37 11.24
CA ALA A 996 38.02 -31.09 10.99
C ALA A 996 36.85 -30.66 11.88
N GLU A 997 37.11 -29.98 13.00
CA GLU A 997 36.09 -29.48 13.94
C GLU A 997 35.58 -28.09 13.58
N THR A 998 36.21 -27.39 12.62
CA THR A 998 35.84 -26.01 12.22
C THR A 998 34.34 -25.88 11.97
N ARG A 999 33.77 -26.81 11.21
CA ARG A 999 32.34 -26.82 10.90
C ARG A 999 31.45 -26.98 12.14
N SER A 1000 31.85 -27.82 13.10
CA SER A 1000 31.09 -28.00 14.34
C SER A 1000 31.09 -26.75 15.24
N TRP A 1001 32.19 -25.99 15.25
CA TRP A 1001 32.26 -24.69 15.91
C TRP A 1001 31.31 -23.67 15.28
N LEU A 1002 31.25 -23.64 13.94
CA LEU A 1002 30.30 -22.79 13.21
C LEU A 1002 28.86 -23.14 13.53
N VAL A 1003 28.51 -24.43 13.51
CA VAL A 1003 27.16 -24.90 13.85
C VAL A 1003 26.80 -24.54 15.29
N MET A 1004 27.72 -24.71 16.24
CA MET A 1004 27.53 -24.30 17.63
C MET A 1004 27.27 -22.79 17.73
N GLY A 1005 28.07 -21.97 17.05
CA GLY A 1005 27.89 -20.52 17.03
C GLY A 1005 26.56 -20.09 16.41
N LEU A 1006 26.22 -20.62 15.24
CA LEU A 1006 24.94 -20.38 14.55
C LEU A 1006 23.71 -20.82 15.35
N ASN A 1007 23.85 -21.83 16.21
CA ASN A 1007 22.75 -22.28 17.09
C ASN A 1007 22.67 -21.48 18.39
N SER A 1008 23.71 -20.72 18.72
CA SER A 1008 23.80 -19.96 19.98
C SER A 1008 23.46 -18.48 19.82
N VAL A 1009 23.39 -17.98 18.58
CA VAL A 1009 22.93 -16.62 18.29
C VAL A 1009 21.42 -16.49 18.44
N PRO A 1010 20.91 -15.37 18.99
CA PRO A 1010 19.47 -15.16 19.10
C PRO A 1010 18.83 -15.02 17.70
N PRO A 1011 17.51 -15.27 17.57
CA PRO A 1011 16.80 -15.00 16.32
C PRO A 1011 16.94 -13.54 15.88
N THR A 1012 17.12 -13.32 14.57
CA THR A 1012 17.18 -11.97 14.00
C THR A 1012 15.83 -11.27 14.16
N PRO A 1013 15.77 -10.08 14.80
CA PRO A 1013 14.52 -9.34 14.94
C PRO A 1013 14.03 -8.82 13.58
N GLN A 1014 12.72 -8.77 13.39
CA GLN A 1014 12.15 -8.15 12.19
C GLN A 1014 12.45 -6.65 12.20
N ARG A 1015 13.17 -6.17 11.18
CA ARG A 1015 13.58 -4.77 11.12
C ARG A 1015 12.45 -3.87 10.62
N THR A 1016 12.34 -2.67 11.18
CA THR A 1016 11.45 -1.60 10.71
C THR A 1016 12.20 -0.51 9.94
N GLU A 1017 13.52 -0.49 10.02
CA GLU A 1017 14.41 0.48 9.38
C GLU A 1017 15.67 -0.19 8.80
N LYS A 1018 16.36 0.48 7.89
CA LYS A 1018 17.63 0.00 7.33
C LYS A 1018 18.75 0.10 8.36
N LYS A 1019 19.70 -0.85 8.35
CA LYS A 1019 20.95 -0.72 9.11
C LYS A 1019 21.88 0.36 8.56
N TYR A 1020 21.91 0.49 7.23
CA TYR A 1020 22.70 1.48 6.52
C TYR A 1020 21.81 2.26 5.55
N PRO A 1021 22.07 3.55 5.32
CA PRO A 1021 21.35 4.31 4.29
C PRO A 1021 21.45 3.68 2.90
N TYR A 1022 22.62 3.11 2.59
CA TYR A 1022 22.95 2.35 1.39
C TYR A 1022 24.17 1.44 1.65
N ILE A 1023 24.36 0.43 0.79
CA ILE A 1023 25.57 -0.40 0.75
C ILE A 1023 26.59 0.27 -0.17
N ASP A 1024 27.84 0.33 0.26
CA ASP A 1024 28.93 0.92 -0.50
C ASP A 1024 29.05 0.27 -1.89
N THR A 1025 29.13 1.09 -2.94
CA THR A 1025 29.17 0.59 -4.32
C THR A 1025 30.56 0.16 -4.76
N TRP A 1026 31.61 0.55 -4.00
CA TRP A 1026 33.00 0.21 -4.26
C TRP A 1026 33.37 -1.19 -3.84
#